data_AF-A0ABD2I782-F1
#
_entry.id   AF-A0ABD2I782-F1
#
_cell.length_a   1.000
_cell.length_b   1.000
_cell.length_c   1.000
_cell.angle_alpha   90.00
_cell.angle_beta   90.00
_cell.angle_gamma   90.00
#
_symmetry.space_group_name_H-M   'P 1'
#
loop_
_entity.id
_entity.type
_entity.pdbx_description
1 polymer ?
#
loop_
_entity_poly.entity_id
_entity_poly.type
_entity_poly.pdbx_seq_one_letter_code
_entity_poly.pdbx_strand_id
1 'polypeptide(L)'
;MSEIGNRNSVPSLPHANNFALPNLAATAEITVAGAIQTGVHGSGIGLQNLPSQVRSLQMVLANGRIAHFDANSPEFNAVTCGLGTFGVITQVELNLVPSFDVITYVFTEMPEQNVYEKFDDLQNRGYTVMFRNTLQNASAWTAVIVELNKVQPWYYGLLVYRLGITGNDGNELQSEYFVPYKDGISAVKAISPLYPQIQPLLGAGFFLRTIKEDNFWMSMNYGNETRLALHFSWVNNPTLVDSVLQQIEEKLLKFDVRPHWAKYYLMKPCQFLRNYPRLEEFKLHNWGGNFNFSTQNVLYPRTTAQVQHVVTHAARLRVIGRRHSFSKIGDSCDTILSTMGMNSVIGFNTKASTVTVQAGITYTDLMPILYANNFALPNLAATAEITVAGAIQTGVHGSGIGLQNLPSQVRSLQMVLANGRIAHFDANSPEFNAVTCGLGTFGVITQVELNLVPSFDVITYVFTEMPEQSVYENFDDLQSRGYTVTFMNTLQNARVWTSVIFTVVANSTQDENLRKLSSLYGANRQHSNTLISPIFIELNKVQPWYYGLLVYRIGMTGNDGNEIQSEYFVPYKDGISAVKAISPLYPQIQPLLGAGFFLRTVQEDNFWMSMNYGNGARLALHFSWVNNPTLVDPVLQQIEEKLLKFDVRPHWAKHYLMKPCQFLPNYPRLEEFKQLAEAMDPAHKFRNKFIKENVFDEM
;
A
#
# COMPACT_ATOMS: atom_id res chain seq x y z
N MET A 1 31.38 -20.70 3.58
CA MET A 1 30.83 -21.89 2.87
C MET A 1 31.50 -23.17 3.37
N SER A 2 31.31 -23.54 4.64
CA SER A 2 31.90 -24.80 5.18
C SER A 2 31.16 -25.34 6.40
N GLU A 3 29.84 -25.17 6.46
CA GLU A 3 28.97 -25.90 7.39
C GLU A 3 27.64 -26.20 6.68
N ILE A 4 27.69 -27.05 5.66
CA ILE A 4 26.48 -27.76 5.22
C ILE A 4 26.44 -29.01 6.08
N GLY A 5 25.58 -28.97 7.09
CA GLY A 5 25.35 -30.06 8.03
C GLY A 5 25.14 -31.39 7.33
N ASN A 6 25.70 -32.41 7.97
CA ASN A 6 25.56 -33.84 7.72
C ASN A 6 24.16 -34.21 7.17
N ARG A 7 24.05 -34.56 5.88
CA ARG A 7 22.79 -34.95 5.20
C ARG A 7 22.15 -36.25 5.71
N ASN A 8 22.68 -36.87 6.77
CA ASN A 8 22.25 -38.17 7.28
C ASN A 8 21.41 -38.12 8.57
N SER A 9 21.16 -36.96 9.16
CA SER A 9 20.16 -36.82 10.24
C SER A 9 18.85 -36.30 9.66
N VAL A 10 17.97 -37.20 9.21
CA VAL A 10 16.56 -36.87 9.01
C VAL A 10 16.03 -36.50 10.41
N PRO A 11 15.61 -35.24 10.66
CA PRO A 11 14.93 -34.92 11.92
C PRO A 11 13.74 -35.87 12.06
N SER A 12 13.50 -36.41 13.26
CA SER A 12 12.43 -37.36 13.53
C SER A 12 11.15 -36.98 12.77
N LEU A 13 10.80 -37.75 11.73
CA LEU A 13 9.59 -37.51 10.94
C LEU A 13 8.39 -37.42 11.90
N PRO A 14 7.34 -36.62 11.61
CA PRO A 14 6.15 -36.47 12.46
C PRO A 14 5.53 -37.80 12.93
N HIS A 15 5.76 -38.88 12.20
CA HIS A 15 5.35 -40.24 12.56
C HIS A 15 5.98 -40.76 13.86
N ALA A 16 7.21 -40.35 14.21
CA ALA A 16 7.81 -40.68 15.51
C ALA A 16 7.04 -40.05 16.69
N ASN A 17 6.21 -39.03 16.42
CA ASN A 17 5.43 -38.27 17.38
C ASN A 17 3.90 -38.43 17.18
N ASN A 18 3.42 -39.42 16.41
CA ASN A 18 2.00 -39.66 16.09
C ASN A 18 1.27 -38.51 15.34
N PHE A 19 1.99 -37.77 14.49
CA PHE A 19 1.41 -36.70 13.66
C PHE A 19 1.66 -36.92 12.16
N ALA A 20 0.83 -36.28 11.33
CA ALA A 20 0.92 -36.27 9.87
C ALA A 20 0.62 -34.89 9.29
N LEU A 21 1.08 -34.68 8.06
CA LEU A 21 0.59 -33.60 7.20
C LEU A 21 -0.58 -34.17 6.37
N PRO A 22 -1.75 -33.51 6.33
CA PRO A 22 -2.89 -33.98 5.55
C PRO A 22 -2.62 -34.00 4.04
N ASN A 23 -1.67 -33.22 3.54
CA ASN A 23 -1.30 -33.25 2.12
C ASN A 23 0.21 -33.03 1.93
N LEU A 24 0.78 -33.58 0.86
CA LEU A 24 2.21 -33.48 0.54
C LEU A 24 2.44 -33.20 -0.94
N ALA A 25 3.57 -32.56 -1.24
CA ALA A 25 4.05 -32.40 -2.60
C ALA A 25 4.50 -33.75 -3.19
N ALA A 26 4.59 -33.83 -4.52
CA ALA A 26 5.06 -35.04 -5.22
C ALA A 26 6.51 -35.44 -4.87
N THR A 27 7.34 -34.49 -4.41
CA THR A 27 8.71 -34.69 -3.95
C THR A 27 8.91 -34.08 -2.56
N ALA A 28 9.79 -34.70 -1.77
CA ALA A 28 10.14 -34.25 -0.42
C ALA A 28 11.34 -33.27 -0.40
N GLU A 29 12.01 -33.03 -1.53
CA GLU A 29 13.21 -32.16 -1.62
C GLU A 29 12.87 -30.70 -1.93
N ILE A 30 11.95 -30.10 -1.15
CA ILE A 30 11.56 -28.69 -1.30
C ILE A 30 11.52 -28.05 0.09
N THR A 31 12.00 -26.81 0.20
CA THR A 31 11.87 -26.06 1.47
C THR A 31 10.40 -25.74 1.75
N VAL A 32 9.97 -25.83 3.02
CA VAL A 32 8.59 -25.48 3.42
C VAL A 32 8.26 -24.04 2.98
N ALA A 33 9.18 -23.10 3.19
CA ALA A 33 9.01 -21.70 2.78
C ALA A 33 8.79 -21.56 1.26
N GLY A 34 9.62 -22.22 0.43
CA GLY A 34 9.45 -22.18 -1.02
C GLY A 34 8.15 -22.83 -1.47
N ALA A 35 7.76 -23.94 -0.82
CA ALA A 35 6.54 -24.67 -1.13
C ALA A 35 5.27 -23.85 -0.86
N ILE A 36 5.19 -23.19 0.31
CA ILE A 36 4.02 -22.37 0.65
C ILE A 36 3.97 -21.09 -0.18
N GLN A 37 5.12 -20.43 -0.42
CA GLN A 37 5.14 -19.18 -1.19
C GLN A 37 4.70 -19.36 -2.64
N THR A 38 4.86 -20.56 -3.21
CA THR A 38 4.53 -20.86 -4.61
C THR A 38 3.26 -21.69 -4.77
N GLY A 39 2.55 -21.98 -3.68
CA GLY A 39 1.27 -22.71 -3.71
C GLY A 39 1.39 -24.19 -4.08
N VAL A 40 2.53 -24.82 -3.77
CA VAL A 40 2.77 -26.25 -4.02
C VAL A 40 1.67 -27.09 -3.37
N HIS A 41 1.30 -28.20 -4.02
CA HIS A 41 0.16 -29.03 -3.66
C HIS A 41 0.41 -30.52 -3.93
N GLY A 42 -0.38 -31.36 -3.26
CA GLY A 42 -0.59 -32.76 -3.62
C GLY A 42 -1.81 -32.95 -4.52
N SER A 43 -2.55 -34.06 -4.37
CA SER A 43 -3.78 -34.34 -5.11
C SER A 43 -4.90 -34.78 -4.16
N GLY A 44 -6.12 -34.34 -4.41
CA GLY A 44 -7.31 -34.74 -3.67
C GLY A 44 -8.40 -33.68 -3.78
N ILE A 45 -9.61 -34.10 -4.14
CA ILE A 45 -10.75 -33.19 -4.33
C ILE A 45 -11.17 -32.48 -3.03
N GLY A 46 -10.90 -33.10 -1.87
CA GLY A 46 -11.11 -32.52 -0.55
C GLY A 46 -9.88 -31.85 0.07
N LEU A 47 -8.73 -31.88 -0.59
CA LEU A 47 -7.45 -31.45 -0.03
C LEU A 47 -6.99 -30.13 -0.63
N GLN A 48 -6.73 -29.15 0.23
CA GLN A 48 -6.11 -27.89 -0.15
C GLN A 48 -4.59 -28.05 -0.32
N ASN A 49 -3.95 -27.03 -0.89
CA ASN A 49 -2.50 -26.98 -1.10
C ASN A 49 -1.70 -26.86 0.22
N LEU A 50 -0.37 -26.89 0.14
CA LEU A 50 0.50 -26.81 1.33
C LEU A 50 0.34 -25.51 2.15
N PRO A 51 0.11 -24.32 1.55
CA PRO A 51 -0.29 -23.11 2.29
C PRO A 51 -1.40 -23.30 3.33
N SER A 52 -2.42 -24.12 3.03
CA SER A 52 -3.53 -24.39 3.97
C SER A 52 -3.10 -25.05 5.28
N GLN A 53 -1.92 -25.66 5.29
CA GLN A 53 -1.36 -26.34 6.45
C GLN A 53 -0.54 -25.39 7.32
N VAL A 54 -0.43 -24.10 6.97
CA VAL A 54 0.27 -23.10 7.79
C VAL A 54 -0.66 -22.57 8.87
N ARG A 55 -0.17 -22.56 10.11
CA ARG A 55 -0.83 -21.97 11.27
C ARG A 55 -0.35 -20.54 11.52
N SER A 56 0.95 -20.34 11.46
CA SER A 56 1.59 -19.04 11.65
C SER A 56 2.93 -18.98 10.90
N LEU A 57 3.43 -17.78 10.64
CA LEU A 57 4.74 -17.55 10.05
C LEU A 57 5.44 -16.34 10.66
N GLN A 58 6.77 -16.40 10.75
CA GLN A 58 7.64 -15.27 11.04
C GLN A 58 8.37 -14.86 9.76
N MET A 59 8.37 -13.56 9.47
CA MET A 59 8.99 -12.99 8.27
C MET A 59 9.84 -11.77 8.60
N VAL A 60 10.98 -11.63 7.93
CA VAL A 60 11.73 -10.38 7.86
C VAL A 60 11.22 -9.59 6.65
N LEU A 61 10.55 -8.48 6.91
CA LEU A 61 10.00 -7.59 5.88
C LEU A 61 11.10 -6.79 5.18
N ALA A 62 10.80 -6.19 4.02
CA ALA A 62 11.76 -5.38 3.25
C ALA A 62 12.36 -4.21 4.04
N ASN A 63 11.62 -3.66 5.02
CA ASN A 63 12.14 -2.63 5.91
C ASN A 63 13.02 -3.18 7.05
N GLY A 64 13.24 -4.49 7.13
CA GLY A 64 14.01 -5.18 8.18
C GLY A 64 13.25 -5.48 9.47
N ARG A 65 11.96 -5.12 9.58
CA ARG A 65 11.13 -5.49 10.73
C ARG A 65 10.84 -6.99 10.71
N ILE A 66 10.96 -7.64 11.85
CA ILE A 66 10.46 -9.00 12.06
C ILE A 66 8.97 -8.91 12.37
N ALA A 67 8.15 -9.60 11.59
CA ALA A 67 6.71 -9.65 11.74
C ALA A 67 6.24 -11.09 11.89
N HIS A 68 5.18 -11.26 12.69
CA HIS A 68 4.51 -12.54 12.89
C HIS A 68 3.10 -12.43 12.32
N PHE A 69 2.69 -13.45 11.57
CA PHE A 69 1.36 -13.51 10.96
C PHE A 69 0.70 -14.84 11.30
N ASP A 70 -0.57 -14.78 11.65
CA ASP A 70 -1.45 -15.90 11.97
C ASP A 70 -2.84 -15.68 11.36
N ALA A 71 -3.78 -16.60 11.56
CA ALA A 71 -5.13 -16.47 11.01
C ALA A 71 -5.92 -15.20 11.47
N ASN A 72 -5.47 -14.50 12.51
CA ASN A 72 -6.07 -13.23 12.96
C ASN A 72 -5.49 -12.01 12.24
N SER A 73 -4.36 -12.19 11.55
CA SER A 73 -3.70 -11.14 10.78
C SER A 73 -4.43 -10.96 9.45
N PRO A 74 -4.92 -9.75 9.11
CA PRO A 74 -5.60 -9.50 7.83
C PRO A 74 -4.77 -9.89 6.61
N GLU A 75 -3.43 -9.82 6.73
CA GLU A 75 -2.47 -10.10 5.67
C GLU A 75 -2.11 -11.59 5.55
N PHE A 76 -2.54 -12.45 6.47
CA PHE A 76 -2.07 -13.84 6.59
C PHE A 76 -2.17 -14.63 5.29
N ASN A 77 -3.31 -14.52 4.60
CA ASN A 77 -3.54 -15.22 3.34
C ASN A 77 -2.64 -14.71 2.21
N ALA A 78 -2.28 -13.42 2.24
CA ALA A 78 -1.35 -12.81 1.30
C ALA A 78 0.08 -13.29 1.55
N VAL A 79 0.53 -13.20 2.81
CA VAL A 79 1.92 -13.53 3.18
C VAL A 79 2.22 -15.02 3.15
N THR A 80 1.21 -15.90 3.25
CA THR A 80 1.40 -17.36 3.21
C THR A 80 1.67 -17.87 1.79
N CYS A 81 0.98 -17.35 0.78
CA CYS A 81 1.23 -17.62 -0.64
C CYS A 81 1.35 -16.30 -1.40
N GLY A 82 2.50 -15.65 -1.26
CA GLY A 82 2.78 -14.32 -1.81
C GLY A 82 3.97 -14.28 -2.77
N LEU A 83 4.49 -15.43 -3.24
CA LEU A 83 5.63 -15.48 -4.16
C LEU A 83 6.91 -14.82 -3.63
N GLY A 84 7.05 -14.68 -2.31
CA GLY A 84 8.19 -14.02 -1.66
C GLY A 84 8.17 -12.49 -1.71
N THR A 85 7.09 -11.86 -2.17
CA THR A 85 7.05 -10.39 -2.39
C THR A 85 7.01 -9.58 -1.09
N PHE A 86 6.61 -10.20 0.03
CA PHE A 86 6.44 -9.50 1.31
C PHE A 86 7.69 -9.51 2.19
N GLY A 87 8.62 -10.45 1.95
CA GLY A 87 9.82 -10.62 2.76
C GLY A 87 10.32 -12.05 2.81
N VAL A 88 11.26 -12.29 3.72
CA VAL A 88 11.93 -13.59 3.90
C VAL A 88 11.32 -14.32 5.09
N ILE A 89 10.71 -15.48 4.83
CA ILE A 89 10.18 -16.34 5.91
C ILE A 89 11.36 -16.97 6.66
N THR A 90 11.37 -16.81 7.98
CA THR A 90 12.40 -17.38 8.86
C THR A 90 11.86 -18.49 9.77
N GLN A 91 10.54 -18.56 9.97
CA GLN A 91 9.89 -19.61 10.75
C GLN A 91 8.49 -19.89 10.23
N VAL A 92 8.07 -21.14 10.26
CA VAL A 92 6.71 -21.59 9.89
C VAL A 92 6.22 -22.55 10.96
N GLU A 93 5.01 -22.31 11.45
CA GLU A 93 4.27 -23.25 12.27
C GLU A 93 3.23 -23.94 11.40
N LEU A 94 3.17 -25.27 11.43
CA LEU A 94 2.24 -26.06 10.61
C LEU A 94 1.14 -26.68 11.48
N ASN A 95 -0.08 -26.71 10.94
CA ASN A 95 -1.17 -27.52 11.46
C ASN A 95 -0.90 -29.00 11.13
N LEU A 96 -0.71 -29.81 12.17
CA LEU A 96 -0.56 -31.25 12.05
C LEU A 96 -1.87 -31.95 12.41
N VAL A 97 -2.12 -33.10 11.79
CA VAL A 97 -3.23 -33.99 12.14
C VAL A 97 -2.69 -35.24 12.83
N PRO A 98 -3.52 -36.01 13.57
CA PRO A 98 -3.12 -37.33 14.04
C PRO A 98 -2.58 -38.17 12.89
N SER A 99 -1.49 -38.91 13.13
CA SER A 99 -0.91 -39.77 12.11
C SER A 99 -1.95 -40.78 11.60
N PHE A 100 -1.93 -40.99 10.29
CA PHE A 100 -2.74 -42.00 9.63
C PHE A 100 -1.87 -42.88 8.75
N ASP A 101 -2.40 -44.05 8.45
CA ASP A 101 -1.82 -44.99 7.51
C ASP A 101 -2.66 -44.99 6.24
N VAL A 102 -2.04 -45.43 5.15
CA VAL A 102 -2.65 -45.47 3.82
C VAL A 102 -2.42 -46.82 3.14
N ILE A 103 -3.25 -47.12 2.14
CA ILE A 103 -3.01 -48.15 1.13
C ILE A 103 -3.12 -47.51 -0.25
N THR A 104 -2.27 -47.92 -1.20
CA THR A 104 -2.25 -47.39 -2.56
C THR A 104 -2.65 -48.48 -3.55
N TYR A 105 -3.68 -48.20 -4.36
CA TYR A 105 -4.10 -49.02 -5.49
C TYR A 105 -3.67 -48.37 -6.80
N VAL A 106 -3.18 -49.18 -7.72
CA VAL A 106 -2.79 -48.75 -9.07
C VAL A 106 -3.59 -49.56 -10.08
N PHE A 107 -4.44 -48.88 -10.84
CA PHE A 107 -5.23 -49.45 -11.91
C PHE A 107 -4.64 -49.03 -13.25
N THR A 108 -4.04 -49.97 -13.97
CA THR A 108 -3.44 -49.73 -15.29
C THR A 108 -4.46 -49.98 -16.40
N GLU A 109 -4.22 -49.40 -17.57
CA GLU A 109 -5.02 -49.60 -18.80
C GLU A 109 -6.52 -49.24 -18.66
N MET A 110 -6.85 -48.26 -17.82
CA MET A 110 -8.21 -47.74 -17.72
C MET A 110 -8.62 -47.04 -19.04
N PRO A 111 -9.75 -47.41 -19.66
CA PRO A 111 -10.23 -46.75 -20.86
C PRO A 111 -10.47 -45.26 -20.63
N GLU A 112 -9.99 -44.41 -21.53
CA GLU A 112 -10.13 -42.96 -21.45
C GLU A 112 -11.58 -42.50 -21.24
N GLN A 113 -12.53 -43.11 -21.95
CA GLN A 113 -13.96 -42.80 -21.80
C GLN A 113 -14.44 -43.03 -20.36
N ASN A 114 -13.97 -44.09 -19.69
CA ASN A 114 -14.31 -44.35 -18.30
C ASN A 114 -13.70 -43.31 -17.36
N VAL A 115 -12.47 -42.87 -17.62
CA VAL A 115 -11.85 -41.79 -16.83
C VAL A 115 -12.63 -40.48 -16.99
N TYR A 116 -13.08 -40.16 -18.20
CA TYR A 116 -13.80 -38.91 -18.48
C TYR A 116 -15.24 -38.92 -17.97
N GLU A 117 -16.00 -39.99 -18.19
CA GLU A 117 -17.42 -40.07 -17.80
C GLU A 117 -17.61 -40.33 -16.30
N LYS A 118 -16.65 -41.03 -15.67
CA LYS A 118 -16.71 -41.35 -14.23
C LYS A 118 -15.71 -40.54 -13.41
N PHE A 119 -15.21 -39.42 -13.95
CA PHE A 119 -14.17 -38.64 -13.29
C PHE A 119 -14.55 -38.27 -11.86
N ASP A 120 -15.77 -37.77 -11.66
CA ASP A 120 -16.28 -37.38 -10.33
C ASP A 120 -16.41 -38.58 -9.39
N ASP A 121 -16.97 -39.70 -9.84
CA ASP A 121 -17.07 -40.92 -9.03
C ASP A 121 -15.68 -41.40 -8.61
N LEU A 122 -14.73 -41.43 -9.54
CA LEU A 122 -13.37 -41.88 -9.29
C LEU A 122 -12.64 -40.96 -8.31
N GLN A 123 -12.76 -39.64 -8.45
CA GLN A 123 -12.13 -38.67 -7.54
C GLN A 123 -12.65 -38.77 -6.10
N ASN A 124 -13.86 -39.28 -5.89
CA ASN A 124 -14.46 -39.47 -4.57
C ASN A 124 -14.18 -40.85 -3.94
N ARG A 125 -13.50 -41.76 -4.64
CA ARG A 125 -13.22 -43.13 -4.13
C ARG A 125 -12.04 -43.23 -3.19
N GLY A 126 -11.14 -42.25 -3.16
CA GLY A 126 -9.94 -42.28 -2.34
C GLY A 126 -9.70 -40.99 -1.58
N TYR A 127 -8.80 -41.07 -0.60
CA TYR A 127 -8.23 -39.90 0.08
C TYR A 127 -7.47 -39.00 -0.90
N THR A 128 -6.68 -39.61 -1.80
CA THR A 128 -6.09 -38.94 -2.96
C THR A 128 -6.28 -39.76 -4.22
N VAL A 129 -6.60 -39.10 -5.34
CA VAL A 129 -6.73 -39.75 -6.64
C VAL A 129 -5.94 -38.95 -7.67
N MET A 130 -5.18 -39.66 -8.50
CA MET A 130 -4.38 -39.09 -9.59
C MET A 130 -4.49 -39.98 -10.81
N PHE A 131 -4.53 -39.36 -12.00
CA PHE A 131 -4.43 -40.09 -13.26
C PHE A 131 -3.12 -39.75 -13.95
N ARG A 132 -2.50 -40.76 -14.58
CA ARG A 132 -1.27 -40.63 -15.36
C ARG A 132 -1.47 -41.26 -16.73
N ASN A 133 -0.91 -40.63 -17.76
CA ASN A 133 -0.83 -41.17 -19.11
C ASN A 133 0.53 -40.86 -19.73
N THR A 134 1.20 -41.86 -20.31
CA THR A 134 2.47 -41.69 -21.05
C THR A 134 2.23 -41.30 -22.51
N LEU A 135 0.96 -41.32 -22.95
CA LEU A 135 0.46 -41.12 -24.31
C LEU A 135 0.98 -42.13 -25.34
N GLN A 136 1.72 -43.17 -24.93
CA GLN A 136 2.05 -44.32 -25.79
C GLN A 136 0.78 -45.05 -26.27
N ASN A 137 -0.21 -45.14 -25.39
CA ASN A 137 -1.60 -45.44 -25.72
C ASN A 137 -2.49 -44.37 -25.09
N ALA A 138 -2.85 -43.34 -25.86
CA ALA A 138 -3.64 -42.21 -25.37
C ALA A 138 -4.99 -42.63 -24.74
N SER A 139 -5.56 -43.75 -25.19
CA SER A 139 -6.84 -44.26 -24.70
C SER A 139 -6.73 -45.07 -23.40
N ALA A 140 -5.52 -45.26 -22.87
CA ALA A 140 -5.26 -46.11 -21.70
C ALA A 140 -4.57 -45.30 -20.58
N TRP A 141 -5.34 -44.98 -19.54
CA TRP A 141 -4.89 -44.22 -18.38
C TRP A 141 -4.49 -45.15 -17.23
N THR A 142 -3.59 -44.67 -16.37
CA THR A 142 -3.31 -45.28 -15.06
C THR A 142 -3.95 -44.44 -13.98
N ALA A 143 -4.82 -45.02 -13.15
CA ALA A 143 -5.34 -44.36 -11.96
C ALA A 143 -4.57 -44.85 -10.72
N VAL A 144 -4.16 -43.90 -9.88
CA VAL A 144 -3.55 -44.14 -8.58
C VAL A 144 -4.52 -43.64 -7.52
N ILE A 145 -5.03 -44.55 -6.69
CA ILE A 145 -6.01 -44.27 -5.65
C ILE A 145 -5.38 -44.61 -4.30
N VAL A 146 -5.37 -43.64 -3.39
CA VAL A 146 -4.86 -43.83 -2.03
C VAL A 146 -6.03 -43.76 -1.06
N GLU A 147 -6.18 -44.75 -0.19
CA GLU A 147 -7.21 -44.81 0.85
C GLU A 147 -6.58 -44.80 2.25
N LEU A 148 -7.30 -44.30 3.26
CA LEU A 148 -6.87 -44.36 4.65
C LEU A 148 -7.02 -45.79 5.19
N ASN A 149 -5.91 -46.47 5.48
CA ASN A 149 -5.89 -47.88 5.93
C ASN A 149 -4.54 -48.23 6.59
N LYS A 150 -4.52 -49.11 7.61
CA LYS A 150 -3.37 -49.46 8.47
C LYS A 150 -2.28 -50.32 7.81
N VAL A 151 -1.90 -50.03 6.57
CA VAL A 151 -0.94 -50.83 5.80
C VAL A 151 0.45 -50.20 5.79
N GLN A 152 0.55 -48.91 5.49
CA GLN A 152 1.81 -48.19 5.45
C GLN A 152 1.62 -46.74 5.93
N PRO A 153 2.65 -46.10 6.51
CA PRO A 153 2.57 -44.70 6.93
C PRO A 153 2.14 -43.74 5.82
N TRP A 154 1.37 -42.71 6.17
CA TRP A 154 0.86 -41.67 5.26
C TRP A 154 1.87 -41.16 4.21
N TYR A 155 3.12 -40.92 4.62
CA TYR A 155 4.15 -40.34 3.74
C TYR A 155 4.61 -41.28 2.62
N TYR A 156 4.30 -42.59 2.67
CA TYR A 156 4.56 -43.51 1.55
C TYR A 156 3.50 -43.46 0.47
N GLY A 157 2.25 -43.15 0.81
CA GLY A 157 1.15 -43.06 -0.16
C GLY A 157 0.86 -41.65 -0.65
N LEU A 158 1.22 -40.61 0.11
CA LEU A 158 0.99 -39.21 -0.30
C LEU A 158 2.10 -38.64 -1.18
N LEU A 159 3.30 -39.24 -1.17
CA LEU A 159 4.35 -38.87 -2.13
C LEU A 159 4.17 -39.65 -3.43
N VAL A 160 4.30 -38.96 -4.57
CA VAL A 160 4.35 -39.62 -5.88
C VAL A 160 5.68 -40.37 -6.06
N TYR A 161 6.76 -39.84 -5.48
CA TYR A 161 8.07 -40.49 -5.46
C TYR A 161 8.47 -40.91 -4.04
N ARG A 162 9.02 -42.11 -3.88
CA ARG A 162 9.44 -42.61 -2.56
C ARG A 162 10.49 -41.70 -1.93
N LEU A 163 10.50 -41.60 -0.59
CA LEU A 163 11.53 -40.86 0.15
C LEU A 163 12.95 -41.31 -0.27
N GLY A 164 13.81 -40.35 -0.62
CA GLY A 164 15.17 -40.60 -1.09
C GLY A 164 15.28 -41.03 -2.56
N ILE A 165 14.17 -41.13 -3.28
CA ILE A 165 14.12 -41.37 -4.74
C ILE A 165 13.44 -40.17 -5.37
N THR A 166 14.18 -39.35 -6.12
CA THR A 166 13.58 -38.43 -7.07
C THR A 166 13.32 -39.22 -8.35
N GLY A 167 12.10 -39.19 -8.90
CA GLY A 167 11.78 -39.97 -10.12
C GLY A 167 12.51 -39.52 -11.37
N ASN A 168 13.25 -38.40 -11.29
CA ASN A 168 14.24 -37.93 -12.24
C ASN A 168 15.40 -37.27 -11.48
N ASP A 169 16.59 -37.29 -12.07
CA ASP A 169 17.84 -36.68 -11.58
C ASP A 169 17.84 -35.13 -11.63
N GLY A 170 16.67 -34.52 -11.82
CA GLY A 170 16.49 -33.08 -12.07
C GLY A 170 16.62 -32.68 -13.53
N ASN A 171 16.92 -33.60 -14.46
CA ASN A 171 17.09 -33.32 -15.88
C ASN A 171 15.76 -33.40 -16.67
N GLU A 172 14.76 -32.61 -16.26
CA GLU A 172 13.46 -32.52 -16.93
C GLU A 172 12.89 -31.10 -16.89
N LEU A 173 12.00 -30.77 -17.83
CA LEU A 173 11.15 -29.59 -17.72
C LEU A 173 9.79 -30.02 -17.18
N GLN A 174 9.14 -29.16 -16.40
CA GLN A 174 7.78 -29.41 -15.90
C GLN A 174 6.89 -28.21 -16.16
N SER A 175 5.71 -28.47 -16.71
CA SER A 175 4.66 -27.46 -16.91
C SER A 175 3.39 -27.92 -16.22
N GLU A 176 2.68 -27.00 -15.57
CA GLU A 176 1.44 -27.33 -14.89
C GLU A 176 0.42 -26.19 -14.97
N TYR A 177 -0.81 -26.55 -15.31
CA TYR A 177 -1.91 -25.63 -15.58
C TYR A 177 -3.15 -26.00 -14.79
N PHE A 178 -3.76 -25.04 -14.12
CA PHE A 178 -4.96 -25.22 -13.31
C PHE A 178 -6.16 -24.62 -14.01
N VAL A 179 -7.17 -25.45 -14.24
CA VAL A 179 -8.47 -25.04 -14.80
C VAL A 179 -9.58 -25.31 -13.78
N PRO A 180 -10.70 -24.56 -13.81
CA PRO A 180 -11.87 -24.88 -13.01
C PRO A 180 -12.28 -26.34 -13.16
N TYR A 181 -12.59 -27.02 -12.04
CA TYR A 181 -12.87 -28.46 -12.05
C TYR A 181 -14.00 -28.82 -13.01
N LYS A 182 -15.06 -28.00 -13.07
CA LYS A 182 -16.20 -28.18 -14.00
C LYS A 182 -15.80 -28.21 -15.48
N ASP A 183 -14.70 -27.54 -15.82
CA ASP A 183 -14.18 -27.42 -17.19
C ASP A 183 -13.01 -28.39 -17.44
N GLY A 184 -12.57 -29.11 -16.41
CA GLY A 184 -11.34 -29.91 -16.41
C GLY A 184 -11.26 -30.93 -17.55
N ILE A 185 -12.27 -31.79 -17.67
CA ILE A 185 -12.32 -32.79 -18.74
C ILE A 185 -12.45 -32.14 -20.13
N SER A 186 -13.19 -31.04 -20.24
CA SER A 186 -13.27 -30.25 -21.48
C SER A 186 -11.91 -29.67 -21.89
N ALA A 187 -11.09 -29.25 -20.92
CA ALA A 187 -9.73 -28.78 -21.15
C ALA A 187 -8.80 -29.91 -21.61
N VAL A 188 -8.86 -31.08 -20.98
CA VAL A 188 -8.10 -32.27 -21.40
C VAL A 188 -8.46 -32.66 -22.84
N LYS A 189 -9.77 -32.71 -23.16
CA LYS A 189 -10.25 -32.98 -24.53
C LYS A 189 -9.81 -31.92 -25.54
N ALA A 190 -9.63 -30.67 -25.13
CA ALA A 190 -9.13 -29.63 -26.03
C ALA A 190 -7.65 -29.82 -26.40
N ILE A 191 -6.87 -30.50 -25.55
CA ILE A 191 -5.45 -30.80 -25.77
C ILE A 191 -5.25 -32.12 -26.52
N SER A 192 -6.21 -33.06 -26.45
CA SER A 192 -6.06 -34.40 -27.05
C SER A 192 -5.64 -34.44 -28.53
N PRO A 193 -6.03 -33.48 -29.41
CA PRO A 193 -5.50 -33.45 -30.79
C PRO A 193 -3.99 -33.25 -30.88
N LEU A 194 -3.35 -32.73 -29.83
CA LEU A 194 -1.92 -32.51 -29.73
C LEU A 194 -1.16 -33.73 -29.17
N TYR A 195 -1.85 -34.78 -28.70
CA TYR A 195 -1.19 -35.94 -28.10
C TYR A 195 -0.08 -36.57 -28.97
N PRO A 196 -0.22 -36.72 -30.31
CA PRO A 196 0.87 -37.22 -31.14
C PRO A 196 2.13 -36.34 -31.14
N GLN A 197 1.98 -35.03 -30.91
CA GLN A 197 3.11 -34.09 -30.78
C GLN A 197 3.69 -34.08 -29.36
N ILE A 198 2.85 -34.28 -28.35
CA ILE A 198 3.21 -34.31 -26.93
C ILE A 198 3.97 -35.59 -26.58
N GLN A 199 3.47 -36.75 -27.03
CA GLN A 199 3.97 -38.07 -26.67
C GLN A 199 5.50 -38.23 -26.81
N PRO A 200 6.15 -37.86 -27.93
CA PRO A 200 7.61 -38.04 -28.06
C PRO A 200 8.43 -37.12 -27.15
N LEU A 201 7.81 -36.10 -26.55
CA LEU A 201 8.45 -35.11 -25.69
C LEU A 201 8.19 -35.34 -24.19
N LEU A 202 7.29 -36.28 -23.83
CA LEU A 202 7.01 -36.59 -22.43
C LEU A 202 8.17 -37.36 -21.78
N GLY A 203 8.59 -36.89 -20.60
CA GLY A 203 9.46 -37.61 -19.68
C GLY A 203 8.66 -38.58 -18.81
N ALA A 204 8.36 -38.18 -17.57
CA ALA A 204 7.62 -38.99 -16.61
C ALA A 204 6.13 -39.15 -16.96
N GLY A 205 5.57 -38.29 -17.81
CA GLY A 205 4.21 -38.42 -18.35
C GLY A 205 3.33 -37.18 -18.18
N PHE A 206 2.05 -37.34 -18.52
CA PHE A 206 0.97 -36.37 -18.34
C PHE A 206 0.08 -36.80 -17.17
N PHE A 207 -0.15 -35.91 -16.21
CA PHE A 207 -0.86 -36.18 -14.97
C PHE A 207 -2.06 -35.27 -14.80
N LEU A 208 -3.16 -35.82 -14.27
CA LEU A 208 -4.33 -35.10 -13.82
C LEU A 208 -4.44 -35.17 -12.30
N ARG A 209 -4.50 -34.01 -11.65
CA ARG A 209 -4.55 -33.89 -10.18
C ARG A 209 -5.63 -32.91 -9.76
N THR A 210 -6.35 -33.21 -8.69
CA THR A 210 -7.40 -32.33 -8.16
C THR A 210 -6.91 -31.60 -6.92
N ILE A 211 -7.32 -30.34 -6.77
CA ILE A 211 -6.95 -29.53 -5.62
C ILE A 211 -8.15 -28.67 -5.22
N LYS A 212 -8.52 -28.75 -3.95
CA LYS A 212 -9.61 -27.96 -3.37
C LYS A 212 -9.28 -26.48 -3.39
N GLU A 213 -10.30 -25.65 -3.56
CA GLU A 213 -10.21 -24.19 -3.48
C GLU A 213 -9.63 -23.68 -2.16
N ASP A 214 -8.99 -22.51 -2.19
CA ASP A 214 -8.42 -21.84 -1.03
C ASP A 214 -8.57 -20.31 -1.11
N ASN A 215 -8.10 -19.60 -0.09
CA ASN A 215 -8.18 -18.14 0.00
C ASN A 215 -6.81 -17.45 -0.05
N PHE A 216 -5.74 -18.13 -0.45
CA PHE A 216 -4.40 -17.55 -0.47
C PHE A 216 -4.16 -16.77 -1.77
N TRP A 217 -3.74 -15.52 -1.67
CA TRP A 217 -3.92 -14.53 -2.76
C TRP A 217 -3.32 -14.93 -4.10
N MET A 218 -2.12 -15.53 -4.09
CA MET A 218 -1.45 -15.98 -5.31
C MET A 218 -1.62 -17.48 -5.55
N SER A 219 -2.53 -18.15 -4.86
CA SER A 219 -2.83 -19.55 -5.14
C SER A 219 -3.50 -19.71 -6.51
N MET A 220 -3.11 -20.77 -7.22
CA MET A 220 -3.73 -21.20 -8.45
C MET A 220 -5.16 -21.69 -8.17
N ASN A 221 -5.48 -22.04 -6.92
CA ASN A 221 -6.80 -22.49 -6.46
C ASN A 221 -7.55 -21.41 -5.68
N TYR A 222 -7.09 -20.15 -5.71
CA TYR A 222 -7.78 -19.04 -5.05
C TYR A 222 -9.22 -18.91 -5.54
N GLY A 223 -10.17 -18.83 -4.61
CA GLY A 223 -11.58 -18.57 -4.84
C GLY A 223 -12.49 -19.64 -4.23
N ASN A 224 -13.63 -19.88 -4.88
CA ASN A 224 -14.68 -20.77 -4.37
C ASN A 224 -14.87 -22.02 -5.24
N GLU A 225 -13.89 -22.36 -6.07
CA GLU A 225 -14.01 -23.48 -7.02
C GLU A 225 -12.74 -24.35 -7.02
N THR A 226 -12.91 -25.63 -6.71
CA THR A 226 -11.90 -26.69 -6.87
C THR A 226 -11.35 -26.68 -8.29
N ARG A 227 -10.08 -27.06 -8.48
CA ARG A 227 -9.43 -27.05 -9.78
C ARG A 227 -8.83 -28.39 -10.17
N LEU A 228 -8.75 -28.61 -11.48
CA LEU A 228 -8.01 -29.69 -12.10
C LEU A 228 -6.66 -29.15 -12.59
N ALA A 229 -5.58 -29.73 -12.10
CA ALA A 229 -4.23 -29.48 -12.57
C ALA A 229 -3.82 -30.49 -13.64
N LEU A 230 -3.35 -29.95 -14.77
CA LEU A 230 -2.80 -30.66 -15.92
C LEU A 230 -1.28 -30.51 -15.87
N HIS A 231 -0.58 -31.54 -15.42
CA HIS A 231 0.87 -31.53 -15.21
C HIS A 231 1.57 -32.38 -16.26
N PHE A 232 2.51 -31.77 -16.99
CA PHE A 232 3.37 -32.41 -17.95
C PHE A 232 4.81 -32.45 -17.43
N SER A 233 5.42 -33.63 -17.42
CA SER A 233 6.87 -33.78 -17.32
C SER A 233 7.41 -34.02 -18.72
N TRP A 234 8.39 -33.20 -19.12
CA TRP A 234 8.98 -33.19 -20.45
C TRP A 234 10.44 -33.63 -20.41
N VAL A 235 10.93 -34.11 -21.55
CA VAL A 235 12.38 -34.15 -21.80
C VAL A 235 12.99 -32.75 -21.66
N ASN A 236 14.23 -32.66 -21.18
CA ASN A 236 14.92 -31.37 -21.02
C ASN A 236 15.42 -30.82 -22.36
N ASN A 237 14.48 -30.37 -23.20
CA ASN A 237 14.76 -29.72 -24.49
C ASN A 237 13.77 -28.56 -24.72
N PRO A 238 14.07 -27.35 -24.21
CA PRO A 238 13.16 -26.20 -24.29
C PRO A 238 12.71 -25.90 -25.72
N THR A 239 13.61 -25.96 -26.70
CA THR A 239 13.28 -25.63 -28.10
C THR A 239 12.19 -26.53 -28.69
N LEU A 240 12.23 -27.84 -28.38
CA LEU A 240 11.19 -28.77 -28.84
C LEU A 240 9.89 -28.62 -28.03
N VAL A 241 10.02 -28.44 -26.72
CA VAL A 241 8.88 -28.31 -25.80
C VAL A 241 8.09 -27.04 -26.08
N ASP A 242 8.75 -25.91 -26.32
CA ASP A 242 8.13 -24.59 -26.51
C ASP A 242 7.07 -24.60 -27.62
N SER A 243 7.36 -25.25 -28.74
CA SER A 243 6.44 -25.30 -29.89
C SER A 243 5.13 -26.03 -29.58
N VAL A 244 5.17 -27.06 -28.73
CA VAL A 244 3.97 -27.80 -28.32
C VAL A 244 3.30 -27.12 -27.14
N LEU A 245 4.09 -26.56 -26.23
CA LEU A 245 3.62 -25.85 -25.05
C LEU A 245 2.79 -24.61 -25.43
N GLN A 246 3.24 -23.84 -26.43
CA GLN A 246 2.47 -22.71 -26.96
C GLN A 246 1.08 -23.15 -27.46
N GLN A 247 0.99 -24.27 -28.18
CA GLN A 247 -0.28 -24.79 -28.68
C GLN A 247 -1.19 -25.29 -27.55
N ILE A 248 -0.63 -25.92 -26.51
CA ILE A 248 -1.36 -26.32 -25.30
C ILE A 248 -1.94 -25.08 -24.62
N GLU A 249 -1.11 -24.08 -24.37
CA GLU A 249 -1.51 -22.83 -23.70
C GLU A 249 -2.60 -22.11 -24.47
N GLU A 250 -2.49 -21.98 -25.79
CA GLU A 250 -3.52 -21.41 -26.66
C GLU A 250 -4.87 -22.13 -26.52
N LYS A 251 -4.86 -23.46 -26.39
CA LYS A 251 -6.07 -24.25 -26.16
C LYS A 251 -6.64 -24.06 -24.76
N LEU A 252 -5.79 -23.79 -23.77
CA LEU A 252 -6.17 -23.60 -22.38
C LEU A 252 -6.69 -22.19 -22.04
N LEU A 253 -6.32 -21.17 -22.82
CA LEU A 253 -6.73 -19.77 -22.58
C LEU A 253 -8.24 -19.54 -22.47
N LYS A 254 -9.06 -20.45 -23.01
CA LYS A 254 -10.52 -20.42 -22.94
C LYS A 254 -11.10 -20.94 -21.60
N PHE A 255 -10.28 -21.44 -20.68
CA PHE A 255 -10.72 -22.15 -19.46
C PHE A 255 -10.23 -21.53 -18.14
N ASP A 256 -10.25 -20.20 -17.99
CA ASP A 256 -9.78 -19.50 -16.76
C ASP A 256 -8.45 -20.07 -16.20
N VAL A 257 -7.56 -20.44 -17.11
CA VAL A 257 -6.37 -21.21 -16.77
C VAL A 257 -5.40 -20.36 -15.96
N ARG A 258 -4.77 -20.98 -14.97
CA ARG A 258 -3.67 -20.40 -14.19
C ARG A 258 -2.44 -21.32 -14.30
N PRO A 259 -1.29 -20.85 -14.80
CA PRO A 259 -0.07 -21.63 -14.76
C PRO A 259 0.44 -21.69 -13.31
N HIS A 260 1.12 -22.78 -12.95
CA HIS A 260 1.79 -22.85 -11.66
C HIS A 260 3.02 -21.92 -11.65
N TRP A 261 3.14 -21.07 -10.62
CA TRP A 261 4.23 -20.07 -10.50
C TRP A 261 5.65 -20.62 -10.49
N ALA A 262 5.83 -21.89 -10.13
CA ALA A 262 7.13 -22.55 -10.00
C ALA A 262 7.41 -23.54 -11.14
N LYS A 263 6.64 -23.45 -12.24
CA LYS A 263 6.73 -24.35 -13.40
C LYS A 263 7.00 -23.57 -14.67
N TYR A 264 7.45 -24.27 -15.70
CA TYR A 264 7.78 -23.71 -17.00
C TYR A 264 6.50 -23.45 -17.82
N TYR A 265 6.32 -22.23 -18.31
CA TYR A 265 5.22 -21.81 -19.18
C TYR A 265 5.65 -20.65 -20.08
N LEU A 266 4.99 -20.47 -21.22
CA LEU A 266 5.24 -19.39 -22.18
C LEU A 266 4.17 -18.29 -22.15
N MET A 267 3.11 -18.48 -21.36
CA MET A 267 2.00 -17.55 -21.23
C MET A 267 2.50 -16.16 -20.85
N LYS A 268 2.11 -15.16 -21.64
CA LYS A 268 2.35 -13.75 -21.34
C LYS A 268 1.49 -13.33 -20.14
N PRO A 269 2.01 -12.45 -19.27
CA PRO A 269 1.28 -11.94 -18.11
C PRO A 269 -0.17 -11.50 -18.41
N CYS A 270 -0.40 -10.74 -19.50
CA CYS A 270 -1.74 -10.26 -19.89
C CYS A 270 -2.76 -11.38 -20.19
N GLN A 271 -2.28 -12.59 -20.50
CA GLN A 271 -3.13 -13.72 -20.87
C GLN A 271 -3.78 -14.41 -19.67
N PHE A 272 -3.18 -14.34 -18.48
CA PHE A 272 -3.66 -15.09 -17.30
C PHE A 272 -3.70 -14.28 -16.00
N LEU A 273 -2.96 -13.18 -15.88
CA LEU A 273 -2.91 -12.40 -14.62
C LEU A 273 -4.27 -11.84 -14.21
N ARG A 274 -5.17 -11.56 -15.17
CA ARG A 274 -6.57 -11.18 -14.90
C ARG A 274 -7.35 -12.25 -14.12
N ASN A 275 -6.88 -13.50 -14.15
CA ASN A 275 -7.48 -14.62 -13.43
C ASN A 275 -7.04 -14.65 -11.95
N TYR A 276 -6.12 -13.77 -11.52
CA TYR A 276 -5.68 -13.57 -10.13
C TYR A 276 -6.29 -12.28 -9.56
N PRO A 277 -7.45 -12.36 -8.87
CA PRO A 277 -8.22 -11.17 -8.49
C PRO A 277 -7.51 -10.28 -7.46
N ARG A 278 -6.56 -10.83 -6.68
CA ARG A 278 -5.79 -10.11 -5.66
C ARG A 278 -4.48 -9.52 -6.18
N LEU A 279 -4.16 -9.68 -7.47
CA LEU A 279 -2.88 -9.24 -8.04
C LEU A 279 -2.66 -7.72 -7.88
N GLU A 280 -3.70 -6.91 -8.07
CA GLU A 280 -3.59 -5.45 -7.97
C GLU A 280 -3.19 -5.01 -6.56
N GLU A 281 -3.48 -5.79 -5.52
CA GLU A 281 -3.13 -5.51 -4.12
C GLU A 281 -1.62 -5.65 -3.85
N PHE A 282 -0.87 -6.26 -4.77
CA PHE A 282 0.60 -6.32 -4.70
C PHE A 282 1.27 -5.08 -5.27
N LYS A 283 0.56 -4.24 -6.02
CA LYS A 283 1.16 -3.04 -6.60
C LYS A 283 1.39 -2.01 -5.50
N LEU A 284 2.61 -1.49 -5.42
CA LEU A 284 2.89 -0.29 -4.65
C LEU A 284 2.00 0.86 -5.14
N HIS A 285 1.04 1.27 -4.32
CA HIS A 285 0.21 2.44 -4.53
C HIS A 285 0.46 3.50 -3.45
N ASN A 286 -0.01 4.73 -3.70
CA ASN A 286 -0.03 5.77 -2.69
C ASN A 286 -1.09 5.48 -1.62
N TRP A 287 -1.07 6.18 -0.49
CA TRP A 287 -1.99 5.92 0.62
C TRP A 287 -3.47 5.95 0.21
N GLY A 288 -3.85 6.87 -0.69
CA GLY A 288 -5.21 7.02 -1.21
C GLY A 288 -5.63 5.98 -2.26
N GLY A 289 -4.70 5.15 -2.75
CA GLY A 289 -4.97 4.15 -3.79
C GLY A 289 -5.29 4.72 -5.19
N ASN A 290 -5.25 6.03 -5.39
CA ASN A 290 -5.63 6.66 -6.65
C ASN A 290 -4.56 6.54 -7.76
N PHE A 291 -3.32 6.16 -7.42
CA PHE A 291 -2.34 5.74 -8.43
C PHE A 291 -1.34 4.70 -7.91
N ASN A 292 -0.84 3.89 -8.85
CA ASN A 292 0.27 2.96 -8.64
C ASN A 292 1.59 3.64 -9.00
N PHE A 293 2.62 3.43 -8.18
CA PHE A 293 3.99 3.83 -8.50
C PHE A 293 4.50 3.06 -9.71
N SER A 294 5.35 3.71 -10.51
CA SER A 294 5.89 3.19 -11.76
C SER A 294 6.98 2.11 -11.57
N THR A 295 7.50 1.96 -10.35
CA THR A 295 8.47 0.93 -9.96
C THR A 295 8.10 0.30 -8.61
N GLN A 296 8.49 -0.97 -8.43
CA GLN A 296 8.44 -1.66 -7.14
C GLN A 296 9.80 -1.61 -6.40
N ASN A 297 10.83 -1.01 -7.01
CA ASN A 297 12.18 -0.91 -6.45
C ASN A 297 12.23 0.17 -5.35
N VAL A 298 11.88 -0.22 -4.12
CA VAL A 298 11.89 0.66 -2.94
C VAL A 298 13.01 0.26 -1.98
N LEU A 299 13.87 1.22 -1.65
CA LEU A 299 14.98 1.05 -0.71
C LEU A 299 14.64 1.74 0.62
N TYR A 300 14.96 1.10 1.75
CA TYR A 300 14.62 1.58 3.11
C TYR A 300 15.88 1.84 3.95
N PRO A 301 16.71 2.86 3.60
CA PRO A 301 17.89 3.18 4.38
C PRO A 301 17.53 3.62 5.80
N ARG A 302 18.44 3.35 6.73
CA ARG A 302 18.31 3.65 8.17
C ARG A 302 19.33 4.67 8.66
N THR A 303 20.32 4.99 7.83
CA THR A 303 21.42 5.91 8.15
C THR A 303 21.70 6.85 6.98
N THR A 304 22.28 8.03 7.27
CA THR A 304 22.74 8.97 6.23
C THR A 304 23.72 8.30 5.26
N ALA A 305 24.62 7.44 5.74
CA ALA A 305 25.59 6.74 4.89
C ALA A 305 24.93 5.80 3.88
N GLN A 306 23.88 5.09 4.28
CA GLN A 306 23.08 4.26 3.36
C GLN A 306 22.34 5.13 2.34
N VAL A 307 21.84 6.30 2.73
CA VAL A 307 21.25 7.26 1.79
C VAL A 307 22.28 7.73 0.76
N GLN A 308 23.51 8.08 1.17
CA GLN A 308 24.59 8.42 0.25
C GLN A 308 24.90 7.30 -0.74
N HIS A 309 24.96 6.05 -0.26
CA HIS A 309 25.15 4.89 -1.12
C HIS A 309 24.04 4.79 -2.18
N VAL A 310 22.77 4.89 -1.79
CA VAL A 310 21.65 4.87 -2.75
C VAL A 310 21.74 6.00 -3.76
N VAL A 311 21.96 7.24 -3.30
CA VAL A 311 21.99 8.43 -4.18
C VAL A 311 23.12 8.36 -5.21
N THR A 312 24.28 7.82 -4.83
CA THR A 312 25.45 7.70 -5.72
C THR A 312 25.31 6.59 -6.76
N HIS A 313 24.45 5.59 -6.53
CA HIS A 313 24.28 4.44 -7.42
C HIS A 313 23.00 4.50 -8.28
N ALA A 314 21.96 5.20 -7.83
CA ALA A 314 20.73 5.37 -8.60
C ALA A 314 20.92 6.39 -9.72
N ALA A 315 20.45 6.11 -10.94
CA ALA A 315 20.48 7.08 -12.02
C ALA A 315 19.43 8.18 -11.76
N ARG A 316 18.20 7.78 -11.42
CA ARG A 316 17.11 8.66 -11.00
C ARG A 316 16.45 8.15 -9.73
N LEU A 317 16.04 9.07 -8.86
CA LEU A 317 15.49 8.75 -7.55
C LEU A 317 14.37 9.70 -7.16
N ARG A 318 13.32 9.14 -6.52
CA ARG A 318 12.37 9.92 -5.72
C ARG A 318 12.28 9.39 -4.30
N VAL A 319 11.85 10.26 -3.41
CA VAL A 319 11.77 9.98 -1.98
C VAL A 319 10.30 9.90 -1.56
N ILE A 320 9.96 8.88 -0.78
CA ILE A 320 8.62 8.71 -0.20
C ILE A 320 8.72 8.54 1.32
N GLY A 321 7.69 9.03 2.02
CA GLY A 321 7.44 8.69 3.43
C GLY A 321 6.32 7.66 3.55
N ARG A 322 5.23 8.05 4.21
CA ARG A 322 3.99 7.28 4.35
C ARG A 322 3.13 7.19 3.08
N ARG A 323 3.63 7.72 1.95
CA ARG A 323 2.95 7.74 0.63
C ARG A 323 1.63 8.53 0.63
N HIS A 324 1.48 9.50 1.51
CA HIS A 324 0.23 10.26 1.72
C HIS A 324 -0.02 11.40 0.71
N SER A 325 0.68 11.39 -0.43
CA SER A 325 0.40 12.29 -1.56
C SER A 325 -0.59 11.66 -2.51
N PHE A 326 -1.54 12.44 -3.01
CA PHE A 326 -2.51 12.07 -4.06
C PHE A 326 -2.05 12.49 -5.45
N SER A 327 -0.95 13.24 -5.56
CA SER A 327 -0.22 13.51 -6.80
C SER A 327 0.95 12.55 -7.01
N LYS A 328 1.48 12.53 -8.24
CA LYS A 328 2.64 11.71 -8.64
C LYS A 328 4.00 12.30 -8.21
N ILE A 329 4.03 13.23 -7.25
CA ILE A 329 5.26 13.90 -6.80
C ILE A 329 6.33 12.93 -6.28
N GLY A 330 5.92 11.80 -5.69
CA GLY A 330 6.81 10.76 -5.18
C GLY A 330 7.18 9.67 -6.19
N ASP A 331 6.65 9.70 -7.42
CA ASP A 331 6.76 8.59 -8.37
C ASP A 331 8.10 8.53 -9.11
N SER A 332 8.60 7.32 -9.37
CA SER A 332 9.82 7.08 -10.12
C SER A 332 9.69 5.80 -10.95
N CYS A 333 10.25 5.80 -12.17
CA CYS A 333 10.36 4.60 -12.98
C CYS A 333 11.64 3.79 -12.69
N ASP A 334 12.58 4.35 -11.93
CA ASP A 334 13.89 3.75 -11.64
C ASP A 334 13.90 3.27 -10.18
N THR A 335 14.31 4.15 -9.26
CA THR A 335 14.45 3.84 -7.85
C THR A 335 13.57 4.77 -7.00
N ILE A 336 13.01 4.21 -5.94
CA ILE A 336 12.33 4.95 -4.86
C ILE A 336 13.12 4.71 -3.57
N LEU A 337 13.39 5.78 -2.82
CA LEU A 337 13.94 5.69 -1.45
C LEU A 337 12.83 6.04 -0.46
N SER A 338 12.58 5.17 0.50
CA SER A 338 11.66 5.43 1.60
C SER A 338 12.42 5.89 2.85
N THR A 339 12.03 7.04 3.40
CA THR A 339 12.59 7.52 4.67
C THR A 339 12.08 6.76 5.88
N MET A 340 11.08 5.87 5.74
CA MET A 340 10.45 5.15 6.86
C MET A 340 11.42 4.31 7.69
N GLY A 341 12.59 3.95 7.15
CA GLY A 341 13.66 3.29 7.92
C GLY A 341 14.39 4.21 8.91
N MET A 342 14.25 5.53 8.75
CA MET A 342 14.89 6.57 9.55
C MET A 342 13.88 7.21 10.52
N ASN A 343 13.46 6.46 11.53
CA ASN A 343 12.41 6.85 12.49
C ASN A 343 12.96 6.94 13.92
N SER A 344 13.70 8.01 14.24
CA SER A 344 14.26 8.20 15.58
C SER A 344 14.44 9.67 15.93
N VAL A 345 14.29 9.99 17.22
CA VAL A 345 14.75 11.25 17.80
C VAL A 345 16.26 11.16 18.04
N ILE A 346 17.00 12.14 17.54
CA ILE A 346 18.47 12.20 17.62
C ILE A 346 18.92 12.96 18.86
N GLY A 347 18.22 14.04 19.23
CA GLY A 347 18.57 14.82 20.41
C GLY A 347 17.58 15.93 20.73
N PHE A 348 17.59 16.36 22.00
CA PHE A 348 16.83 17.49 22.52
C PHE A 348 17.78 18.58 23.00
N ASN A 349 17.47 19.83 22.66
CA ASN A 349 18.12 21.00 23.24
C ASN A 349 17.06 21.83 23.98
N THR A 350 16.94 21.59 25.28
CA THR A 350 15.94 22.27 26.12
C THR A 350 16.21 23.77 26.30
N LYS A 351 17.47 24.22 26.15
CA LYS A 351 17.83 25.64 26.23
C LYS A 351 17.42 26.40 24.96
N ALA A 352 17.59 25.77 23.81
CA ALA A 352 17.20 26.34 22.52
C ALA A 352 15.73 26.05 22.16
N SER A 353 15.04 25.21 22.95
CA SER A 353 13.72 24.65 22.64
C SER A 353 13.70 23.99 21.26
N THR A 354 14.63 23.07 21.00
CA THR A 354 14.69 22.33 19.72
C THR A 354 14.75 20.83 19.90
N VAL A 355 14.28 20.10 18.89
CA VAL A 355 14.47 18.65 18.75
C VAL A 355 15.08 18.35 17.39
N THR A 356 16.10 17.51 17.35
CA THR A 356 16.65 16.95 16.11
C THR A 356 16.10 15.55 15.92
N VAL A 357 15.53 15.28 14.75
CA VAL A 357 14.93 13.99 14.40
C VAL A 357 15.44 13.49 13.06
N GLN A 358 15.37 12.18 12.86
CA GLN A 358 15.55 11.59 11.54
C GLN A 358 14.36 11.92 10.62
N ALA A 359 14.63 12.09 9.34
CA ALA A 359 13.67 12.57 8.34
C ALA A 359 12.37 11.74 8.22
N GLY A 360 12.43 10.45 8.53
CA GLY A 360 11.32 9.51 8.43
C GLY A 360 10.44 9.41 9.67
N ILE A 361 10.77 10.11 10.76
CA ILE A 361 9.90 10.10 11.94
C ILE A 361 8.51 10.62 11.58
N THR A 362 7.48 9.95 12.08
CA THR A 362 6.10 10.42 11.91
C THR A 362 5.72 11.39 13.01
N TYR A 363 4.74 12.25 12.77
CA TYR A 363 4.19 13.08 13.84
C TYR A 363 3.53 12.20 14.92
N THR A 364 2.90 11.09 14.54
CA THR A 364 2.37 10.08 15.48
C THR A 364 3.43 9.65 16.51
N ASP A 365 4.64 9.33 16.05
CA ASP A 365 5.72 8.88 16.94
C ASP A 365 6.35 10.03 17.73
N LEU A 366 6.40 11.24 17.16
CA LEU A 366 7.10 12.38 17.75
C LEU A 366 6.29 13.07 18.87
N MET A 367 4.99 13.29 18.68
CA MET A 367 4.20 14.16 19.58
C MET A 367 4.16 13.68 21.04
N PRO A 368 3.96 12.38 21.36
CA PRO A 368 3.96 11.91 22.75
C PRO A 368 5.33 12.13 23.43
N ILE A 369 6.43 11.99 22.67
CA ILE A 369 7.78 12.24 23.18
C ILE A 369 7.94 13.72 23.53
N LEU A 370 7.49 14.64 22.66
CA LEU A 370 7.56 16.08 22.93
C LEU A 370 6.74 16.47 24.17
N TYR A 371 5.50 15.98 24.25
CA TYR A 371 4.61 16.27 25.38
C TYR A 371 5.19 15.79 26.71
N ALA A 372 5.74 14.57 26.75
CA ALA A 372 6.41 14.02 27.93
C ALA A 372 7.64 14.84 28.37
N ASN A 373 8.23 15.62 27.45
CA ASN A 373 9.36 16.51 27.73
C ASN A 373 8.92 17.98 27.91
N ASN A 374 7.64 18.26 28.15
CA ASN A 374 7.07 19.61 28.32
C ASN A 374 7.25 20.54 27.12
N PHE A 375 7.26 19.97 25.91
CA PHE A 375 7.28 20.72 24.65
C PHE A 375 6.07 20.40 23.75
N ALA A 376 5.79 21.32 22.85
CA ALA A 376 4.80 21.18 21.80
C ALA A 376 5.33 21.68 20.45
N LEU A 377 4.68 21.26 19.38
CA LEU A 377 4.74 21.95 18.10
C LEU A 377 3.62 22.99 18.04
N PRO A 378 3.85 24.17 17.42
CA PRO A 378 2.84 25.22 17.36
C PRO A 378 1.67 24.86 16.45
N ASN A 379 1.84 23.93 15.50
CA ASN A 379 0.79 23.54 14.57
C ASN A 379 0.98 22.09 14.10
N LEU A 380 -0.11 21.43 13.70
CA LEU A 380 -0.11 20.08 13.15
C LEU A 380 -1.00 19.99 11.92
N ALA A 381 -0.74 19.00 11.06
CA ALA A 381 -1.64 18.65 9.97
C ALA A 381 -2.94 18.01 10.51
N ALA A 382 -3.93 17.82 9.64
CA ALA A 382 -5.16 17.12 10.00
C ALA A 382 -4.93 15.66 10.47
N THR A 383 -3.87 15.00 9.98
CA THR A 383 -3.46 13.63 10.34
C THR A 383 -2.00 13.61 10.79
N ALA A 384 -1.69 12.72 11.73
CA ALA A 384 -0.34 12.51 12.26
C ALA A 384 0.45 11.41 11.52
N GLU A 385 -0.21 10.62 10.66
CA GLU A 385 0.37 9.49 9.92
C GLU A 385 1.18 9.90 8.68
N ILE A 386 1.97 10.97 8.82
CA ILE A 386 2.87 11.50 7.80
C ILE A 386 4.26 11.70 8.38
N THR A 387 5.29 11.49 7.56
CA THR A 387 6.68 11.72 7.96
C THR A 387 6.99 13.22 8.00
N VAL A 388 7.83 13.66 8.95
CA VAL A 388 8.28 15.06 9.07
C VAL A 388 8.84 15.58 7.75
N ALA A 389 9.78 14.86 7.12
CA ALA A 389 10.39 15.33 5.87
C ALA A 389 9.38 15.46 4.72
N GLY A 390 8.48 14.48 4.55
CA GLY A 390 7.42 14.56 3.54
C GLY A 390 6.48 15.74 3.73
N ALA A 391 6.13 16.04 4.99
CA ALA A 391 5.25 17.16 5.33
C ALA A 391 5.88 18.51 5.00
N ILE A 392 7.14 18.74 5.40
CA ILE A 392 7.81 20.02 5.14
C ILE A 392 8.11 20.21 3.64
N GLN A 393 8.44 19.14 2.91
CA GLN A 393 8.76 19.23 1.50
C GLN A 393 7.58 19.64 0.61
N THR A 394 6.35 19.50 1.10
CA THR A 394 5.13 19.74 0.30
C THR A 394 4.24 20.86 0.87
N GLY A 395 4.73 21.62 1.85
CA GLY A 395 4.01 22.76 2.40
C GLY A 395 2.82 22.38 3.29
N VAL A 396 2.83 21.20 3.92
CA VAL A 396 1.71 20.74 4.76
C VAL A 396 1.46 21.72 5.90
N HIS A 397 0.19 21.91 6.25
CA HIS A 397 -0.26 22.91 7.23
C HIS A 397 -1.41 22.37 8.10
N GLY A 398 -1.61 23.04 9.23
CA GLY A 398 -2.81 22.93 10.06
C GLY A 398 -3.84 23.99 9.75
N SER A 399 -4.46 24.56 10.78
CA SER A 399 -5.32 25.74 10.66
C SER A 399 -4.96 26.77 11.71
N GLY A 400 -5.17 28.05 11.42
CA GLY A 400 -5.01 29.16 12.35
C GLY A 400 -4.59 30.41 11.60
N ILE A 401 -5.34 31.50 11.76
CA ILE A 401 -5.10 32.73 10.99
C ILE A 401 -3.72 33.32 11.28
N GLY A 402 -3.20 33.14 12.49
CA GLY A 402 -1.84 33.54 12.90
C GLY A 402 -0.82 32.40 12.96
N LEU A 403 -1.14 31.21 12.44
CA LEU A 403 -0.25 30.05 12.47
C LEU A 403 0.27 29.73 11.07
N GLN A 404 1.59 29.64 10.94
CA GLN A 404 2.24 29.23 9.70
C GLN A 404 2.12 27.70 9.49
N ASN A 405 2.54 27.25 8.30
CA ASN A 405 2.59 25.84 7.93
C ASN A 405 3.72 25.08 8.65
N LEU A 406 3.78 23.76 8.49
CA LEU A 406 4.79 22.91 9.15
C LEU A 406 6.24 23.22 8.74
N PRO A 407 6.57 23.59 7.47
CA PRO A 407 7.90 24.10 7.11
C PRO A 407 8.45 25.19 8.02
N SER A 408 7.60 26.10 8.52
CA SER A 408 8.00 27.20 9.42
C SER A 408 8.61 26.73 10.74
N GLN A 409 8.34 25.49 11.13
CA GLN A 409 8.84 24.90 12.36
C GLN A 409 10.29 24.40 12.21
N VAL A 410 10.82 24.34 10.98
CA VAL A 410 12.18 23.87 10.70
C VAL A 410 13.20 24.93 11.07
N ARG A 411 14.16 24.56 11.91
CA ARG A 411 15.32 25.37 12.26
C ARG A 411 16.51 25.11 11.34
N SER A 412 16.77 23.84 11.07
CA SER A 412 17.86 23.39 10.21
C SER A 412 17.56 22.01 9.62
N LEU A 413 18.25 21.65 8.54
CA LEU A 413 18.10 20.35 7.89
C LEU A 413 19.44 19.81 7.37
N GLN A 414 19.61 18.50 7.45
CA GLN A 414 20.70 17.75 6.81
C GLN A 414 20.14 17.06 5.56
N MET A 415 20.85 17.20 4.44
CA MET A 415 20.44 16.66 3.15
C MET A 415 21.61 15.98 2.43
N VAL A 416 21.35 14.85 1.78
CA VAL A 416 22.26 14.23 0.81
C VAL A 416 21.92 14.75 -0.59
N LEU A 417 22.86 15.47 -1.20
CA LEU A 417 22.71 16.06 -2.54
C LEU A 417 22.93 15.04 -3.66
N ALA A 418 22.64 15.40 -4.91
CA ALA A 418 22.71 14.50 -6.07
C ALA A 418 24.09 13.86 -6.30
N ASN A 419 25.16 14.54 -5.88
CA ASN A 419 26.54 14.03 -5.94
C ASN A 419 26.95 13.18 -4.73
N GLY A 420 26.02 12.90 -3.80
CA GLY A 420 26.26 12.15 -2.57
C GLY A 420 26.84 12.98 -1.42
N ARG A 421 27.14 14.27 -1.59
CA ARG A 421 27.64 15.13 -0.51
C ARG A 421 26.54 15.38 0.52
N ILE A 422 26.90 15.35 1.80
CA ILE A 422 26.03 15.79 2.90
C ILE A 422 26.15 17.32 3.02
N ALA A 423 25.02 18.01 2.96
CA ALA A 423 24.90 19.44 3.16
C ALA A 423 23.99 19.74 4.35
N HIS A 424 24.25 20.87 5.01
CA HIS A 424 23.46 21.39 6.11
C HIS A 424 22.93 22.77 5.71
N PHE A 425 21.65 22.99 5.96
CA PHE A 425 21.00 24.28 5.67
C PHE A 425 20.29 24.77 6.93
N ASP A 426 20.45 26.05 7.21
CA ASP A 426 19.78 26.78 8.30
C ASP A 426 19.41 28.19 7.81
N ALA A 427 18.86 29.03 8.68
CA ALA A 427 18.44 30.39 8.33
C ALA A 427 19.55 31.29 7.75
N ASN A 428 20.84 30.95 7.89
CA ASN A 428 21.95 31.68 7.29
C ASN A 428 22.32 31.20 5.88
N SER A 429 21.78 30.06 5.44
CA SER A 429 21.96 29.56 4.07
C SER A 429 20.99 30.28 3.12
N PRO A 430 21.48 30.92 2.03
CA PRO A 430 20.61 31.57 1.04
C PRO A 430 19.53 30.63 0.45
N GLU A 431 19.85 29.33 0.39
CA GLU A 431 19.00 28.28 -0.18
C GLU A 431 17.92 27.77 0.79
N PHE A 432 18.01 28.10 2.09
CA PHE A 432 17.22 27.45 3.14
C PHE A 432 15.71 27.45 2.89
N ASN A 433 15.18 28.60 2.48
CA ASN A 433 13.77 28.76 2.18
C ASN A 433 13.32 27.96 0.95
N ALA A 434 14.23 27.72 0.00
CA ALA A 434 13.96 26.88 -1.17
C ALA A 434 13.97 25.39 -0.78
N VAL A 435 15.01 24.96 -0.05
CA VAL A 435 15.23 23.54 0.23
C VAL A 435 14.27 22.99 1.30
N THR A 436 13.73 23.83 2.18
CA THR A 436 12.81 23.39 3.27
C THR A 436 11.45 22.95 2.71
N CYS A 437 10.88 23.71 1.76
CA CYS A 437 9.70 23.33 0.97
C CYS A 437 10.12 23.04 -0.48
N GLY A 438 11.02 22.06 -0.64
CA GLY A 438 11.75 21.84 -1.90
C GLY A 438 11.10 20.89 -2.89
N LEU A 439 9.89 20.37 -2.61
CA LEU A 439 9.20 19.39 -3.46
C LEU A 439 10.04 18.11 -3.73
N GLY A 440 11.05 17.84 -2.90
CA GLY A 440 12.03 16.76 -3.07
C GLY A 440 13.04 17.00 -4.20
N THR A 441 13.22 18.24 -4.68
CA THR A 441 14.02 18.55 -5.88
C THR A 441 15.53 18.59 -5.62
N PHE A 442 15.95 18.94 -4.41
CA PHE A 442 17.36 19.29 -4.12
C PHE A 442 18.19 18.14 -3.54
N GLY A 443 17.55 17.06 -3.10
CA GLY A 443 18.23 15.96 -2.41
C GLY A 443 17.32 15.18 -1.47
N VAL A 444 17.94 14.28 -0.71
CA VAL A 444 17.27 13.46 0.31
C VAL A 444 17.53 14.04 1.69
N ILE A 445 16.51 14.56 2.35
CA ILE A 445 16.62 14.99 3.75
C ILE A 445 16.83 13.76 4.63
N THR A 446 17.82 13.81 5.51
CA THR A 446 18.16 12.73 6.45
C THR A 446 17.90 13.11 7.90
N GLN A 447 18.01 14.39 8.25
CA GLN A 447 17.73 14.92 9.58
C GLN A 447 17.06 16.30 9.50
N VAL A 448 16.20 16.59 10.48
CA VAL A 448 15.51 17.87 10.62
C VAL A 448 15.62 18.30 12.07
N GLU A 449 15.99 19.55 12.31
CA GLU A 449 15.85 20.20 13.61
C GLU A 449 14.60 21.08 13.60
N LEU A 450 13.72 20.87 14.57
CA LEU A 450 12.47 21.61 14.71
C LEU A 450 12.53 22.54 15.92
N ASN A 451 12.00 23.76 15.76
CA ASN A 451 11.72 24.67 16.87
C ASN A 451 10.47 24.18 17.62
N LEU A 452 10.54 24.23 18.95
CA LEU A 452 9.49 23.82 19.87
C LEU A 452 8.97 25.04 20.65
N VAL A 453 7.73 24.92 21.13
CA VAL A 453 7.15 25.84 22.11
C VAL A 453 6.92 25.10 23.43
N PRO A 454 6.77 25.81 24.57
CA PRO A 454 6.35 25.17 25.80
C PRO A 454 5.07 24.36 25.58
N SER A 455 4.98 23.18 26.20
CA SER A 455 3.77 22.37 26.10
C SER A 455 2.55 23.12 26.63
N PHE A 456 1.41 22.87 26.02
CA PHE A 456 0.12 23.40 26.42
C PHE A 456 -0.94 22.32 26.27
N ASP A 457 -2.03 22.46 27.01
CA ASP A 457 -3.23 21.66 26.82
C ASP A 457 -4.28 22.48 26.06
N VAL A 458 -5.17 21.77 25.37
CA VAL A 458 -6.21 22.35 24.52
C VAL A 458 -7.59 21.83 24.89
N ILE A 459 -8.61 22.57 24.48
CA ILE A 459 -10.01 22.17 24.52
C ILE A 459 -10.61 22.40 23.14
N THR A 460 -11.42 21.46 22.67
CA THR A 460 -12.14 21.59 21.39
C THR A 460 -13.63 21.82 21.63
N TYR A 461 -14.15 22.89 21.04
CA TYR A 461 -15.56 23.27 21.03
C TYR A 461 -16.11 23.17 19.60
N VAL A 462 -17.26 22.50 19.44
CA VAL A 462 -17.90 22.32 18.14
C VAL A 462 -19.29 22.93 18.17
N PHE A 463 -19.58 23.71 17.14
CA PHE A 463 -20.90 24.28 16.89
C PHE A 463 -21.43 23.73 15.56
N THR A 464 -22.63 23.17 15.55
CA THR A 464 -23.17 22.50 14.35
C THR A 464 -24.29 23.31 13.69
N GLU A 465 -24.45 23.08 12.38
CA GLU A 465 -25.51 23.70 11.57
C GLU A 465 -25.47 25.23 11.56
N MET A 466 -24.27 25.82 11.54
CA MET A 466 -24.12 27.28 11.48
C MET A 466 -24.64 27.79 10.13
N PRO A 467 -25.63 28.70 10.08
CA PRO A 467 -26.11 29.26 8.82
C PRO A 467 -24.98 29.80 7.97
N GLU A 468 -25.00 29.47 6.69
CA GLU A 468 -23.95 29.83 5.72
C GLU A 468 -23.73 31.35 5.68
N GLN A 469 -24.82 32.11 5.68
CA GLN A 469 -24.78 33.57 5.70
C GLN A 469 -24.08 34.11 6.96
N SER A 470 -24.29 33.47 8.11
CA SER A 470 -23.62 33.87 9.36
C SER A 470 -22.12 33.61 9.32
N VAL A 471 -21.68 32.52 8.67
CA VAL A 471 -20.24 32.29 8.43
C VAL A 471 -19.68 33.37 7.51
N TYR A 472 -20.39 33.75 6.45
CA TYR A 472 -19.93 34.78 5.51
C TYR A 472 -19.82 36.18 6.14
N GLU A 473 -20.75 36.55 7.01
CA GLU A 473 -20.79 37.88 7.63
C GLU A 473 -19.82 38.00 8.82
N ASN A 474 -19.53 36.89 9.50
CA ASN A 474 -18.76 36.88 10.76
C ASN A 474 -17.44 36.11 10.64
N PHE A 475 -16.91 35.93 9.42
CA PHE A 475 -15.76 35.06 9.18
C PHE A 475 -14.52 35.46 10.01
N ASP A 476 -14.19 36.75 10.06
CA ASP A 476 -13.03 37.25 10.82
C ASP A 476 -13.19 37.06 12.34
N ASP A 477 -14.39 37.32 12.86
CA ASP A 477 -14.71 37.09 14.28
C ASP A 477 -14.59 35.60 14.60
N LEU A 478 -15.17 34.72 13.77
CA LEU A 478 -15.05 33.27 13.92
C LEU A 478 -13.58 32.84 13.93
N GLN A 479 -12.75 33.31 13.01
CA GLN A 479 -11.32 32.97 12.97
C GLN A 479 -10.55 33.44 14.20
N SER A 480 -10.94 34.56 14.81
CA SER A 480 -10.27 35.10 16.01
C SER A 480 -10.59 34.35 17.31
N ARG A 481 -11.67 33.56 17.34
CA ARG A 481 -12.16 32.89 18.57
C ARG A 481 -11.39 31.64 18.96
N GLY A 482 -10.65 31.02 18.03
CA GLY A 482 -9.89 29.80 18.27
C GLY A 482 -8.37 30.02 18.19
N TYR A 483 -7.60 29.15 18.82
CA TYR A 483 -6.19 28.96 18.49
C TYR A 483 -6.07 28.37 17.08
N THR A 484 -6.91 27.37 16.79
CA THR A 484 -7.22 26.92 15.43
C THR A 484 -8.74 26.90 15.21
N VAL A 485 -9.15 27.14 13.97
CA VAL A 485 -10.57 27.09 13.57
C VAL A 485 -10.68 26.32 12.26
N THR A 486 -11.56 25.32 12.23
CA THR A 486 -11.84 24.51 11.05
C THR A 486 -13.34 24.50 10.79
N PHE A 487 -13.73 24.79 9.55
CA PHE A 487 -15.12 24.63 9.11
C PHE A 487 -15.22 23.33 8.32
N MET A 488 -16.29 22.58 8.54
CA MET A 488 -16.60 21.34 7.84
C MET A 488 -18.02 21.41 7.30
N ASN A 489 -18.18 21.00 6.05
CA ASN A 489 -19.47 20.89 5.38
C ASN A 489 -19.58 19.56 4.63
N THR A 490 -20.62 18.79 4.93
CA THR A 490 -20.98 17.57 4.17
C THR A 490 -21.82 17.89 2.94
N LEU A 491 -22.26 19.13 2.79
CA LEU A 491 -23.16 19.66 1.76
C LEU A 491 -24.54 18.96 1.69
N GLN A 492 -24.88 18.12 2.67
CA GLN A 492 -26.25 17.56 2.79
C GLN A 492 -27.30 18.66 2.93
N ASN A 493 -26.95 19.75 3.62
CA ASN A 493 -27.70 21.00 3.62
C ASN A 493 -26.76 22.14 3.26
N ALA A 494 -26.82 22.59 2.01
CA ALA A 494 -26.00 23.67 1.47
C ALA A 494 -26.18 25.04 2.17
N ARG A 495 -27.23 25.22 2.98
CA ARG A 495 -27.51 26.50 3.67
C ARG A 495 -26.82 26.62 5.03
N VAL A 496 -26.12 25.58 5.47
CA VAL A 496 -25.41 25.57 6.76
C VAL A 496 -24.02 24.98 6.60
N TRP A 497 -23.11 25.36 7.47
CA TRP A 497 -21.88 24.63 7.75
C TRP A 497 -22.18 23.53 8.77
N THR A 498 -21.93 22.28 8.41
CA THR A 498 -22.19 21.12 9.27
C THR A 498 -21.55 21.27 10.63
N SER A 499 -20.30 21.74 10.68
CA SER A 499 -19.60 21.99 11.94
C SER A 499 -18.58 23.13 11.81
N VAL A 500 -18.51 23.97 12.84
CA VAL A 500 -17.42 24.91 13.08
C VAL A 500 -16.69 24.46 14.34
N ILE A 501 -15.42 24.12 14.18
CA ILE A 501 -14.58 23.47 15.18
C ILE A 501 -13.56 24.49 15.65
N PHE A 502 -13.62 24.85 16.93
CA PHE A 502 -12.66 25.72 17.60
C PHE A 502 -11.79 24.89 18.53
N THR A 503 -10.48 24.87 18.29
CA THR A 503 -9.53 24.40 19.30
C THR A 503 -8.90 25.61 19.96
N VAL A 504 -8.91 25.65 21.29
CA VAL A 504 -8.36 26.72 22.12
C VAL A 504 -7.36 26.18 23.11
N VAL A 505 -6.39 27.02 23.51
CA VAL A 505 -5.52 26.69 24.64
C VAL A 505 -6.34 26.71 25.94
N ALA A 506 -6.22 25.68 26.76
CA ALA A 506 -6.97 25.56 28.01
C ALA A 506 -6.65 26.72 28.96
N ASN A 507 -7.69 27.28 29.59
CA ASN A 507 -7.64 28.45 30.47
C ASN A 507 -7.16 29.75 29.79
N SER A 508 -7.18 29.81 28.45
CA SER A 508 -6.97 31.06 27.72
C SER A 508 -8.22 31.93 27.70
N THR A 509 -8.08 33.21 27.35
CA THR A 509 -9.23 34.10 27.13
C THR A 509 -10.19 33.57 26.06
N GLN A 510 -9.66 32.87 25.03
CA GLN A 510 -10.48 32.24 24.00
C GLN A 510 -11.35 31.10 24.57
N ASP A 511 -10.77 30.28 25.46
CA ASP A 511 -11.52 29.26 26.22
C ASP A 511 -12.61 29.90 27.08
N GLU A 512 -12.26 30.90 27.90
CA GLU A 512 -13.24 31.58 28.74
C GLU A 512 -14.41 32.18 27.95
N ASN A 513 -14.15 32.69 26.75
CA ASN A 513 -15.15 33.27 25.86
C ASN A 513 -16.05 32.20 25.22
N LEU A 514 -15.50 31.07 24.77
CA LEU A 514 -16.28 30.01 24.12
C LEU A 514 -17.00 29.10 25.11
N ARG A 515 -16.38 28.79 26.26
CA ARG A 515 -16.92 27.86 27.26
C ARG A 515 -18.26 28.31 27.83
N LYS A 516 -18.55 29.61 27.84
CA LYS A 516 -19.80 30.19 28.35
C LYS A 516 -20.95 30.13 27.34
N LEU A 517 -20.66 29.86 26.07
CA LEU A 517 -21.66 29.86 25.00
C LEU A 517 -22.34 28.49 24.90
N SER A 518 -23.67 28.51 24.82
CA SER A 518 -24.50 27.37 24.42
C SER A 518 -24.84 27.41 22.93
N SER A 519 -24.83 28.60 22.31
CA SER A 519 -25.02 28.82 20.89
C SER A 519 -24.13 29.96 20.38
N LEU A 520 -23.85 29.95 19.08
CA LEU A 520 -23.04 30.97 18.42
C LEU A 520 -23.55 31.15 16.98
N TYR A 521 -23.97 32.36 16.63
CA TYR A 521 -24.45 32.71 15.28
C TYR A 521 -25.49 31.72 14.70
N GLY A 522 -26.45 31.29 15.52
CA GLY A 522 -27.49 30.35 15.11
C GLY A 522 -27.11 28.86 15.17
N ALA A 523 -25.83 28.54 15.42
CA ALA A 523 -25.37 27.18 15.67
C ALA A 523 -25.45 26.81 17.15
N ASN A 524 -25.76 25.54 17.45
CA ASN A 524 -25.75 25.02 18.82
C ASN A 524 -24.43 24.32 19.15
N ARG A 525 -23.95 24.51 20.38
CA ARG A 525 -22.76 23.83 20.86
C ARG A 525 -23.02 22.36 21.13
N GLN A 526 -22.07 21.52 20.74
CA GLN A 526 -22.11 20.08 20.96
C GLN A 526 -21.33 19.67 22.21
N HIS A 527 -21.93 18.79 23.01
CA HIS A 527 -21.37 18.25 24.25
C HIS A 527 -20.95 16.77 24.16
N SER A 528 -21.44 16.06 23.14
CA SER A 528 -21.10 14.66 22.88
C SER A 528 -20.72 14.46 21.42
N ASN A 529 -19.94 13.42 21.15
CA ASN A 529 -19.46 13.09 19.80
C ASN A 529 -20.54 12.38 18.96
N THR A 530 -21.72 12.11 19.51
CA THR A 530 -22.76 11.27 18.90
C THR A 530 -23.38 11.83 17.62
N LEU A 531 -23.28 13.14 17.37
CA LEU A 531 -23.82 13.82 16.19
C LEU A 531 -22.74 14.15 15.14
N ILE A 532 -21.48 13.80 15.41
CA ILE A 532 -20.33 14.15 14.58
C ILE A 532 -19.65 12.82 14.21
N SER A 533 -19.85 12.37 12.97
CA SER A 533 -19.16 11.22 12.34
C SER A 533 -17.67 11.17 12.74
N PRO A 534 -17.04 10.00 12.95
CA PRO A 534 -16.16 9.74 14.08
C PRO A 534 -14.95 10.69 14.15
N ILE A 535 -15.15 11.85 14.77
CA ILE A 535 -14.10 12.79 15.16
C ILE A 535 -13.70 12.40 16.57
N PHE A 536 -12.48 11.89 16.69
CA PHE A 536 -11.98 11.26 17.90
C PHE A 536 -11.37 12.27 18.90
N ILE A 537 -11.97 13.45 19.05
CA ILE A 537 -11.55 14.43 20.05
C ILE A 537 -12.58 14.40 21.16
N GLU A 538 -12.16 14.34 22.43
CA GLU A 538 -13.11 14.45 23.54
C GLU A 538 -13.60 15.90 23.68
N LEU A 539 -14.75 16.19 23.07
CA LEU A 539 -15.29 17.55 23.04
C LEU A 539 -15.43 18.12 24.46
N ASN A 540 -15.14 19.41 24.59
CA ASN A 540 -15.29 20.16 25.85
C ASN A 540 -14.40 19.67 27.00
N LYS A 541 -13.41 18.82 26.74
CA LYS A 541 -12.45 18.37 27.76
C LYS A 541 -11.04 18.85 27.44
N VAL A 542 -10.28 19.08 28.51
CA VAL A 542 -8.85 19.37 28.46
C VAL A 542 -8.11 18.13 27.95
N GLN A 543 -7.26 18.32 26.95
CA GLN A 543 -6.45 17.28 26.33
C GLN A 543 -5.06 17.83 25.99
N PRO A 544 -4.03 16.97 25.89
CA PRO A 544 -2.75 17.35 25.32
C PRO A 544 -2.89 18.05 23.96
N TRP A 545 -2.06 19.06 23.68
CA TRP A 545 -2.11 19.85 22.43
C TRP A 545 -2.32 19.02 21.16
N TYR A 546 -1.62 17.90 21.04
CA TYR A 546 -1.64 17.09 19.83
C TYR A 546 -2.96 16.34 19.61
N TYR A 547 -3.80 16.13 20.63
CA TYR A 547 -5.12 15.57 20.41
C TYR A 547 -6.12 16.57 19.82
N GLY A 548 -6.03 17.85 20.20
CA GLY A 548 -6.94 18.89 19.71
C GLY A 548 -6.46 19.62 18.46
N LEU A 549 -5.17 19.54 18.12
CA LEU A 549 -4.62 20.12 16.89
C LEU A 549 -4.76 19.21 15.66
N LEU A 550 -4.97 17.90 15.86
CA LEU A 550 -5.33 16.98 14.79
C LEU A 550 -6.84 17.07 14.49
N VAL A 551 -7.22 16.68 13.28
CA VAL A 551 -8.63 16.44 12.92
C VAL A 551 -9.00 14.97 13.15
N TYR A 552 -8.05 14.05 12.90
CA TYR A 552 -8.21 12.61 13.08
C TYR A 552 -7.37 12.10 14.27
N ARG A 553 -7.85 11.11 15.04
CA ARG A 553 -7.01 10.48 16.09
C ARG A 553 -5.81 9.76 15.48
N ILE A 554 -4.78 9.61 16.29
CA ILE A 554 -3.66 8.71 16.01
C ILE A 554 -4.18 7.30 15.68
N GLY A 555 -3.63 6.70 14.63
CA GLY A 555 -4.05 5.38 14.14
C GLY A 555 -5.37 5.37 13.37
N MET A 556 -5.98 6.54 13.12
CA MET A 556 -7.22 6.67 12.36
C MET A 556 -7.08 7.69 11.24
N THR A 557 -7.68 7.37 10.11
CA THR A 557 -7.72 8.21 8.93
C THR A 557 -9.13 8.09 8.38
N GLY A 558 -9.89 9.19 8.24
CA GLY A 558 -11.36 9.15 8.09
C GLY A 558 -11.94 8.00 7.25
N ASN A 559 -11.36 7.71 6.07
CA ASN A 559 -11.80 6.66 5.14
C ASN A 559 -10.77 5.51 4.94
N ASP A 560 -9.85 5.28 5.88
CA ASP A 560 -8.84 4.20 5.86
C ASP A 560 -8.06 4.05 4.53
N GLY A 561 -7.78 5.17 3.85
CA GLY A 561 -6.99 5.18 2.62
C GLY A 561 -7.78 5.05 1.33
N ASN A 562 -9.12 4.95 1.36
CA ASN A 562 -9.92 4.86 0.15
C ASN A 562 -10.58 6.21 -0.22
N GLU A 563 -9.76 7.22 -0.50
CA GLU A 563 -10.23 8.55 -0.89
C GLU A 563 -9.27 9.27 -1.85
N ILE A 564 -9.74 10.37 -2.45
CA ILE A 564 -8.91 11.34 -3.16
C ILE A 564 -9.00 12.67 -2.42
N GLN A 565 -7.90 13.40 -2.31
CA GLN A 565 -7.91 14.73 -1.71
C GLN A 565 -7.48 15.80 -2.70
N SER A 566 -8.22 16.91 -2.71
CA SER A 566 -7.86 18.16 -3.40
C SER A 566 -7.80 19.30 -2.39
N GLU A 567 -6.95 20.30 -2.61
CA GLU A 567 -6.93 21.52 -1.79
C GLU A 567 -6.38 22.70 -2.57
N TYR A 568 -7.04 23.84 -2.37
CA TYR A 568 -6.72 25.09 -3.07
C TYR A 568 -6.56 26.23 -2.07
N PHE A 569 -5.50 27.02 -2.23
CA PHE A 569 -5.22 28.17 -1.38
C PHE A 569 -5.51 29.44 -2.15
N VAL A 570 -6.37 30.28 -1.59
CA VAL A 570 -6.70 31.61 -2.11
C VAL A 570 -6.33 32.66 -1.05
N PRO A 571 -6.00 33.91 -1.43
CA PRO A 571 -5.77 34.99 -0.47
C PRO A 571 -6.94 35.09 0.51
N TYR A 572 -6.66 35.27 1.80
CA TYR A 572 -7.69 35.25 2.84
C TYR A 572 -8.80 36.28 2.58
N LYS A 573 -8.43 37.48 2.13
CA LYS A 573 -9.35 38.57 1.73
C LYS A 573 -10.36 38.16 0.66
N ASP A 574 -10.01 37.20 -0.19
CA ASP A 574 -10.83 36.71 -1.31
C ASP A 574 -11.51 35.37 -0.96
N GLY A 575 -11.24 34.81 0.22
CA GLY A 575 -11.64 33.46 0.62
C GLY A 575 -13.14 33.22 0.56
N ILE A 576 -13.94 34.09 1.18
CA ILE A 576 -15.41 33.97 1.14
C ILE A 576 -15.95 34.16 -0.29
N SER A 577 -15.36 35.05 -1.08
CA SER A 577 -15.72 35.23 -2.49
C SER A 577 -15.43 33.97 -3.31
N ALA A 578 -14.34 33.26 -3.03
CA ALA A 578 -14.01 31.98 -3.66
C ALA A 578 -15.00 30.88 -3.27
N VAL A 579 -15.38 30.77 -1.99
CA VAL A 579 -16.41 29.84 -1.52
C VAL A 579 -17.76 30.10 -2.19
N LYS A 580 -18.17 31.37 -2.30
CA LYS A 580 -19.39 31.75 -3.03
C LYS A 580 -19.31 31.44 -4.53
N ALA A 581 -18.13 31.49 -5.13
CA ALA A 581 -17.96 31.17 -6.56
C ALA A 581 -18.15 29.69 -6.86
N ILE A 582 -17.85 28.80 -5.89
CA ILE A 582 -18.03 27.34 -6.03
C ILE A 582 -19.40 26.85 -5.56
N SER A 583 -20.14 27.63 -4.76
CA SER A 583 -21.44 27.21 -4.20
C SER A 583 -22.49 26.75 -5.22
N PRO A 584 -22.55 27.27 -6.47
CA PRO A 584 -23.45 26.73 -7.49
C PRO A 584 -23.15 25.27 -7.86
N LEU A 585 -21.94 24.78 -7.59
CA LEU A 585 -21.52 23.40 -7.85
C LEU A 585 -21.83 22.45 -6.68
N TYR A 586 -22.30 22.93 -5.52
CA TYR A 586 -22.56 22.09 -4.35
C TYR A 586 -23.44 20.86 -4.64
N PRO A 587 -24.52 20.91 -5.45
CA PRO A 587 -25.30 19.72 -5.80
C PRO A 587 -24.51 18.64 -6.56
N GLN A 588 -23.48 19.04 -7.32
CA GLN A 588 -22.58 18.12 -8.03
C GLN A 588 -21.46 17.59 -7.12
N ILE A 589 -21.00 18.42 -6.19
CA ILE A 589 -19.93 18.10 -5.22
C ILE A 589 -20.44 17.12 -4.15
N GLN A 590 -21.62 17.38 -3.59
CA GLN A 590 -22.19 16.64 -2.45
C GLN A 590 -22.15 15.11 -2.60
N PRO A 591 -22.62 14.49 -3.71
CA PRO A 591 -22.62 13.02 -3.83
C PRO A 591 -21.22 12.42 -3.98
N LEU A 592 -20.20 13.24 -4.24
CA LEU A 592 -18.81 12.82 -4.45
C LEU A 592 -17.93 13.03 -3.21
N LEU A 593 -18.42 13.70 -2.17
CA LEU A 593 -17.66 13.91 -0.94
C LEU A 593 -17.54 12.59 -0.16
N GLY A 594 -16.31 12.25 0.23
CA GLY A 594 -16.00 11.21 1.19
C GLY A 594 -16.15 11.76 2.61
N ALA A 595 -15.07 12.32 3.17
CA ALA A 595 -15.08 12.87 4.53
C ALA A 595 -15.69 14.28 4.63
N GLY A 596 -15.71 15.06 3.53
CA GLY A 596 -16.37 16.38 3.48
C GLY A 596 -15.55 17.48 2.80
N PHE A 597 -16.12 18.69 2.82
CA PHE A 597 -15.49 19.94 2.39
C PHE A 597 -15.06 20.76 3.61
N PHE A 598 -13.79 21.19 3.66
CA PHE A 598 -13.19 21.84 4.81
C PHE A 598 -12.60 23.20 4.45
N LEU A 599 -12.77 24.17 5.34
CA LEU A 599 -12.05 25.44 5.29
C LEU A 599 -11.07 25.56 6.46
N ARG A 600 -9.83 25.93 6.14
CA ARG A 600 -8.76 26.18 7.11
C ARG A 600 -7.97 27.42 6.70
N THR A 601 -7.36 28.10 7.67
CA THR A 601 -6.53 29.28 7.39
C THR A 601 -5.09 29.04 7.74
N VAL A 602 -4.19 29.70 7.03
CA VAL A 602 -2.75 29.56 7.24
C VAL A 602 -2.10 30.92 7.03
N GLN A 603 -1.27 31.35 7.98
CA GLN A 603 -0.48 32.58 7.93
C GLN A 603 0.52 32.52 6.77
N GLU A 604 0.93 33.69 6.25
CA GLU A 604 1.97 33.81 5.23
C GLU A 604 3.31 33.21 5.68
N ASP A 605 4.12 32.76 4.72
CA ASP A 605 5.50 32.33 4.93
C ASP A 605 6.45 32.81 3.81
N ASN A 606 7.73 32.42 3.90
CA ASN A 606 8.80 32.81 2.97
C ASN A 606 9.39 31.62 2.18
N PHE A 607 8.78 30.44 2.20
CA PHE A 607 9.30 29.27 1.50
C PHE A 607 8.89 29.31 0.03
N TRP A 608 9.85 29.26 -0.89
CA TRP A 608 9.64 29.71 -2.28
C TRP A 608 8.51 28.99 -3.02
N MET A 609 8.31 27.71 -2.73
CA MET A 609 7.27 26.87 -3.33
C MET A 609 6.12 26.56 -2.36
N SER A 610 6.00 27.26 -1.24
CA SER A 610 4.83 27.12 -0.37
C SER A 610 3.60 27.75 -1.01
N MET A 611 2.44 27.09 -0.86
CA MET A 611 1.16 27.67 -1.24
C MET A 611 0.85 28.95 -0.44
N ASN A 612 1.53 29.17 0.69
CA ASN A 612 1.41 30.32 1.57
C ASN A 612 2.53 31.36 1.42
N TYR A 613 3.36 31.25 0.37
CA TYR A 613 4.41 32.23 0.11
C TYR A 613 3.85 33.63 -0.13
N GLY A 614 4.22 34.57 0.75
CA GLY A 614 3.90 36.00 0.67
C GLY A 614 2.41 36.36 0.64
N ASN A 615 2.14 37.67 0.59
CA ASN A 615 0.81 38.28 0.39
C ASN A 615 -0.24 37.99 1.49
N GLY A 616 0.18 37.85 2.75
CA GLY A 616 -0.72 37.67 3.88
C GLY A 616 -1.30 36.25 3.99
N ALA A 617 -2.18 36.07 4.98
CA ALA A 617 -2.81 34.78 5.23
C ALA A 617 -3.63 34.30 4.03
N ARG A 618 -3.83 32.98 3.93
CA ARG A 618 -4.63 32.34 2.87
C ARG A 618 -5.69 31.42 3.46
N LEU A 619 -6.80 31.30 2.74
CA LEU A 619 -7.86 30.33 3.00
C LEU A 619 -7.61 29.09 2.15
N ALA A 620 -7.50 27.94 2.80
CA ALA A 620 -7.40 26.63 2.18
C ALA A 620 -8.80 26.00 2.06
N LEU A 621 -9.19 25.67 0.83
CA LEU A 621 -10.44 25.00 0.47
C LEU A 621 -10.09 23.53 0.18
N HIS A 622 -10.36 22.65 1.13
CA HIS A 622 -9.99 21.23 1.05
C HIS A 622 -11.21 20.34 0.82
N PHE A 623 -11.09 19.40 -0.12
CA PHE A 623 -12.11 18.42 -0.42
C PHE A 623 -11.54 17.02 -0.21
N SER A 624 -12.27 16.17 0.52
CA SER A 624 -12.08 14.72 0.53
C SER A 624 -13.19 14.10 -0.32
N TRP A 625 -12.79 13.37 -1.35
CA TRP A 625 -13.65 12.75 -2.35
C TRP A 625 -13.70 11.24 -2.20
N VAL A 626 -14.75 10.62 -2.73
CA VAL A 626 -14.73 9.19 -3.06
C VAL A 626 -13.54 8.86 -3.97
N ASN A 627 -12.96 7.68 -3.81
CA ASN A 627 -11.81 7.25 -4.62
C ASN A 627 -12.21 6.81 -6.04
N ASN A 628 -12.67 7.76 -6.85
CA ASN A 628 -13.07 7.51 -8.23
C ASN A 628 -12.76 8.75 -9.10
N PRO A 629 -11.53 8.85 -9.67
CA PRO A 629 -11.14 9.99 -10.49
C PRO A 629 -12.09 10.24 -11.67
N THR A 630 -12.63 9.19 -12.28
CA THR A 630 -13.59 9.31 -13.41
C THR A 630 -14.85 10.09 -13.04
N LEU A 631 -15.31 9.99 -11.78
CA LEU A 631 -16.46 10.75 -11.28
C LEU A 631 -16.04 12.12 -10.73
N VAL A 632 -14.87 12.22 -10.10
CA VAL A 632 -14.38 13.42 -9.41
C VAL A 632 -13.85 14.47 -10.38
N ASP A 633 -13.05 14.06 -11.37
CA ASP A 633 -12.31 14.96 -12.26
C ASP A 633 -13.18 15.98 -13.00
N PRO A 634 -14.37 15.63 -13.55
CA PRO A 634 -15.23 16.60 -14.23
C PRO A 634 -15.76 17.72 -13.32
N VAL A 635 -16.03 17.40 -12.05
CA VAL A 635 -16.47 18.40 -11.05
C VAL A 635 -15.28 19.20 -10.55
N LEU A 636 -14.13 18.53 -10.36
CA LEU A 636 -12.90 19.18 -9.95
C LEU A 636 -12.46 20.24 -10.95
N GLN A 637 -12.50 19.94 -12.25
CA GLN A 637 -12.18 20.90 -13.30
C GLN A 637 -13.08 22.16 -13.23
N GLN A 638 -14.38 22.00 -13.00
CA GLN A 638 -15.29 23.13 -12.84
C GLN A 638 -14.97 23.98 -11.59
N ILE A 639 -14.58 23.33 -10.48
CA ILE A 639 -14.12 24.04 -9.27
C ILE A 639 -12.88 24.87 -9.60
N GLU A 640 -11.88 24.26 -10.23
CA GLU A 640 -10.63 24.91 -10.58
C GLU A 640 -10.85 26.12 -11.48
N GLU A 641 -11.69 26.01 -12.52
CA GLU A 641 -12.07 27.11 -13.41
C GLU A 641 -12.68 28.30 -12.65
N LYS A 642 -13.52 28.05 -11.63
CA LYS A 642 -14.08 29.11 -10.78
C LYS A 642 -13.01 29.77 -9.91
N LEU A 643 -11.96 29.02 -9.54
CA LEU A 643 -10.90 29.48 -8.64
C LEU A 643 -9.79 30.26 -9.34
N LEU A 644 -9.60 30.10 -10.66
CA LEU A 644 -8.50 30.73 -11.43
C LEU A 644 -8.39 32.25 -11.24
N LYS A 645 -9.51 32.94 -10.99
CA LYS A 645 -9.54 34.39 -10.80
C LYS A 645 -9.08 34.87 -9.41
N PHE A 646 -8.73 33.96 -8.50
CA PHE A 646 -8.41 34.27 -7.09
C PHE A 646 -6.96 33.97 -6.71
N ASP A 647 -5.99 34.19 -7.60
CA ASP A 647 -4.56 33.93 -7.32
C ASP A 647 -4.34 32.51 -6.74
N VAL A 648 -5.13 31.54 -7.21
CA VAL A 648 -5.23 30.23 -6.56
C VAL A 648 -3.93 29.43 -6.71
N ARG A 649 -3.57 28.69 -5.66
CA ARG A 649 -2.47 27.72 -5.67
C ARG A 649 -2.98 26.34 -5.24
N PRO A 650 -2.86 25.29 -6.08
CA PRO A 650 -3.18 23.94 -5.65
C PRO A 650 -2.12 23.41 -4.67
N HIS A 651 -2.52 22.56 -3.73
CA HIS A 651 -1.57 21.87 -2.85
C HIS A 651 -0.75 20.83 -3.65
N TRP A 652 0.59 20.93 -3.62
CA TRP A 652 1.49 20.08 -4.43
C TRP A 652 1.30 18.57 -4.26
N ALA A 653 1.04 18.13 -3.03
CA ALA A 653 0.81 16.72 -2.71
C ALA A 653 -0.63 16.23 -2.97
N LYS A 654 -1.56 17.06 -3.43
CA LYS A 654 -2.97 16.68 -3.62
C LYS A 654 -3.34 16.57 -5.09
N HIS A 655 -4.50 15.99 -5.37
CA HIS A 655 -5.02 15.82 -6.72
C HIS A 655 -5.59 17.15 -7.23
N TYR A 656 -5.10 17.57 -8.40
CA TYR A 656 -5.55 18.75 -9.13
C TYR A 656 -5.35 18.49 -10.64
N LEU A 657 -6.13 19.16 -11.47
CA LEU A 657 -6.08 19.11 -12.94
C LEU A 657 -5.60 20.42 -13.55
N MET A 658 -5.42 21.48 -12.73
CA MET A 658 -4.86 22.75 -13.17
C MET A 658 -3.55 22.55 -13.93
N LYS A 659 -3.48 23.15 -15.11
CA LYS A 659 -2.25 23.20 -15.91
C LYS A 659 -1.23 24.13 -15.23
N PRO A 660 0.07 23.84 -15.34
CA PRO A 660 1.12 24.64 -14.71
C PRO A 660 1.02 26.13 -15.04
N CYS A 661 0.76 26.48 -16.31
CA CYS A 661 0.60 27.86 -16.77
C CYS A 661 -0.53 28.65 -16.09
N GLN A 662 -1.50 27.96 -15.46
CA GLN A 662 -2.64 28.58 -14.79
C GLN A 662 -2.33 29.04 -13.36
N PHE A 663 -1.31 28.47 -12.70
CA PHE A 663 -1.03 28.76 -11.28
C PHE A 663 0.46 29.03 -10.98
N LEU A 664 1.40 28.57 -11.81
CA LEU A 664 2.82 28.87 -11.64
C LEU A 664 3.17 30.37 -11.64
N PRO A 665 2.50 31.25 -12.42
CA PRO A 665 2.70 32.69 -12.31
C PRO A 665 2.45 33.26 -10.91
N ASN A 666 1.69 32.54 -10.06
CA ASN A 666 1.40 32.93 -8.69
C ASN A 666 2.55 32.62 -7.72
N TYR A 667 3.69 32.06 -8.19
CA TYR A 667 4.89 31.77 -7.39
C TYR A 667 6.04 32.73 -7.74
N PRO A 668 6.24 33.83 -6.97
CA PRO A 668 7.20 34.89 -7.33
C PRO A 668 8.67 34.45 -7.43
N ARG A 669 9.05 33.38 -6.73
CA ARG A 669 10.44 32.85 -6.68
C ARG A 669 10.65 31.62 -7.56
N LEU A 670 9.72 31.33 -8.48
CA LEU A 670 9.75 30.13 -9.31
C LEU A 670 11.04 30.03 -10.16
N GLU A 671 11.44 31.12 -10.82
CA GLU A 671 12.62 31.09 -11.70
C GLU A 671 13.91 30.90 -10.90
N GLU A 672 14.00 31.48 -9.71
CA GLU A 672 15.14 31.30 -8.81
C GLU A 672 15.18 29.87 -8.25
N PHE A 673 14.01 29.29 -7.96
CA PHE A 673 13.91 27.88 -7.58
C PHE A 673 14.42 26.96 -8.69
N LYS A 674 14.02 27.19 -9.95
CA LYS A 674 14.47 26.43 -11.12
C LYS A 674 15.98 26.54 -11.32
N GLN A 675 16.52 27.76 -11.23
CA GLN A 675 17.96 28.02 -11.34
C GLN A 675 18.75 27.29 -10.24
N LEU A 676 18.28 27.36 -9.00
CA LEU A 676 18.92 26.67 -7.87
C LEU A 676 18.87 25.15 -8.07
N ALA A 677 17.75 24.61 -8.53
CA ALA A 677 17.59 23.19 -8.79
C ALA A 677 18.55 22.69 -9.89
N GLU A 678 18.70 23.47 -10.97
CA GLU A 678 19.66 23.17 -12.03
C GLU A 678 21.12 23.22 -11.51
N ALA A 679 21.45 24.18 -10.66
CA ALA A 679 22.77 24.30 -10.08
C ALA A 679 23.11 23.16 -9.10
N MET A 680 22.14 22.69 -8.32
CA MET A 680 22.34 21.64 -7.31
C MET A 680 22.25 20.21 -7.86
N ASP A 681 21.49 20.00 -8.94
CA ASP A 681 21.30 18.70 -9.58
C ASP A 681 21.25 18.85 -11.13
N PRO A 682 22.38 19.15 -11.79
CA PRO A 682 22.43 19.35 -13.24
C PRO A 682 22.16 18.07 -14.05
N ALA A 683 22.22 16.91 -13.41
CA ALA A 683 21.87 15.62 -14.02
C ALA A 683 20.38 15.26 -13.84
N HIS A 684 19.62 16.10 -13.15
CA HIS A 684 18.19 15.97 -12.90
C HIS A 684 17.83 14.63 -12.23
N LYS A 685 18.70 14.13 -11.35
CA LYS A 685 18.53 12.87 -10.61
C LYS A 685 17.21 12.83 -9.84
N PHE A 686 16.79 13.95 -9.24
CA PHE A 686 15.56 14.06 -8.46
C PHE A 686 14.36 14.60 -9.25
N ARG A 687 14.51 14.92 -10.55
CA ARG A 687 13.44 15.50 -11.39
C ARG A 687 12.62 14.39 -12.07
N ASN A 688 11.54 13.97 -11.44
CA ASN A 688 10.59 13.03 -12.07
C ASN A 688 9.64 13.74 -13.05
N LYS A 689 8.79 12.96 -13.72
CA LYS A 689 7.78 13.47 -14.66
C LYS A 689 6.89 14.55 -14.04
N PHE A 690 6.43 14.34 -12.81
CA PHE A 690 5.60 15.33 -12.11
C PHE A 690 6.32 16.68 -11.97
N ILE A 691 7.58 16.69 -11.51
CA ILE A 691 8.35 17.94 -11.32
C ILE A 691 8.63 18.60 -12.69
N LYS A 692 8.97 17.82 -13.72
CA LYS A 692 9.15 18.33 -15.08
C LYS A 692 7.92 19.09 -15.56
N GLU A 693 6.76 18.45 -15.51
CA GLU A 693 5.51 19.03 -15.98
C GLU A 693 5.05 20.19 -15.08
N ASN A 694 5.03 20.00 -13.76
CA ASN A 694 4.34 20.90 -12.84
C ASN A 694 5.19 22.03 -12.26
N VAL A 695 6.51 21.98 -12.43
CA VAL A 695 7.43 23.02 -11.95
C VAL A 695 8.27 23.59 -13.08
N PHE A 696 8.81 22.75 -13.96
CA PHE A 696 9.70 23.18 -15.05
C PHE A 696 9.00 23.44 -16.38
N ASP A 697 7.72 23.07 -16.51
CA ASP A 697 6.95 23.16 -17.77
C ASP A 697 7.64 22.42 -18.94
N GLU A 698 8.30 21.29 -18.62
CA GLU A 698 8.93 20.37 -19.56
C GLU A 698 7.98 19.21 -19.88
N MET A 699 7.68 18.97 -21.16
CA MET A 699 6.84 17.84 -21.63
C MET A 699 7.60 16.51 -21.74
#